data_AF-A0A946UX96-F1
#
_entry.id   AF-A0A946UX96-F1
#
_cell.length_a   1.000
_cell.length_b   1.000
_cell.length_c   1.000
_cell.angle_alpha   90.00
_cell.angle_beta   90.00
_cell.angle_gamma   90.00
#
_symmetry.space_group_name_H-M   'P 1'
#
loop_
_entity.id
_entity.type
_entity.pdbx_description
1 polymer ?
#
loop_
_entity_poly.entity_id
_entity_poly.type
_entity_poly.pdbx_seq_one_letter_code
_entity_poly.pdbx_strand_id
1 'polypeptide(L)'
;VPFIAGQMRIAIYPQLEPQWGSARSGGMLMRADHGFPASAPMKEAAIATRSIAEAEEMDDKPARLDQIVVTGSRISATNFARYAPNAIVQVGSGIPSWQWNGYSLNWSGPVDAEQTMRLVILPRWVVSLLRVIETGLLILFAAVLAAGAMQKRFKLPGGLSVGRSATASLLLAIIAFGTLATTPAQAEIPDSEILKELERRLLSAPDCMPQCADVVDADVDVGDGSIRIRLTINAQEDVAVPLPGSSRGWRPEAVVVGGTSSAEVFRSRDQNFWLRVPEGRHTVTLSGRVDAVDNIEIAFPAPPRVLKAEADGWFIAGIKDRRLLSGSLHLTRLHSSETGDGRPRWESSRFPPFVQVTRNIELGLDWRVTTTVQRIAPVQGAMTLELPLIEGESVLSENMTVRDGKILVSMNPTQGRVTWQSNLPRTSPLNLASEASAPWKEVWLVNVGSVWHAEFSGVPESESGGRHADVRTAEFYPRGGESLQVVATRPEAAQGTTLAFDSVGVRIEQGARSRTTTMNLSYRSTRGAQHVIRLPAEADVTRVTIDGSNEPLRADEGELTLPILPGEHAINVEWREDVAATRMARTPDIDLGAAASNITLELNLPANRWLLGTNGPALGPAVLYWSELAVLILLAFALGRLDWTPLSSWQWLLLGIGFSTFSWPVLGFVAAWIVIVGARDRFRTETGWLLFNLQQLGLTVMTVIALVAIVTSLPGGLLGTPDMHVAGNNSWGNHLVWFADRSDAALPGALAISAPMWIYKALILAWALWLSFALLKWLPWTWQCFAREGFFRSRSQGQNAVEASGD
;
A
#
# COMPACT_ATOMS: atom_id res chain seq x y z
N VAL A 1 7.63 36.78 -10.25
CA VAL A 1 6.97 36.32 -11.50
C VAL A 1 6.65 34.82 -11.45
N PRO A 2 7.57 33.90 -11.14
CA PRO A 2 7.27 32.45 -11.13
C PRO A 2 6.13 32.07 -10.17
N PHE A 3 6.11 32.65 -8.97
CA PHE A 3 5.04 32.45 -8.01
C PHE A 3 3.67 32.90 -8.56
N ILE A 4 3.55 34.12 -9.08
CA ILE A 4 2.31 34.67 -9.65
C ILE A 4 1.80 33.78 -10.79
N ALA A 5 2.69 33.36 -11.70
CA ALA A 5 2.35 32.46 -12.78
C ALA A 5 1.86 31.09 -12.26
N GLY A 6 2.53 30.53 -11.26
CA GLY A 6 2.11 29.28 -10.60
C GLY A 6 0.74 29.40 -9.93
N GLN A 7 0.48 30.47 -9.18
CA GLN A 7 -0.82 30.68 -8.51
C GLN A 7 -1.95 30.88 -9.52
N MET A 8 -1.74 31.68 -10.57
CA MET A 8 -2.74 31.89 -11.62
C MET A 8 -3.01 30.62 -12.43
N ARG A 9 -1.97 29.81 -12.69
CA ARG A 9 -2.09 28.50 -13.32
C ARG A 9 -2.99 27.58 -12.51
N ILE A 10 -2.74 27.44 -11.20
CA ILE A 10 -3.54 26.58 -10.32
C ILE A 10 -4.96 27.14 -10.14
N ALA A 11 -5.11 28.47 -10.08
CA ALA A 11 -6.42 29.09 -9.95
C ALA A 11 -7.35 28.77 -11.13
N ILE A 12 -6.81 28.76 -12.35
CA ILE A 12 -7.57 28.43 -13.58
C ILE A 12 -7.66 26.91 -13.78
N TYR A 13 -6.55 26.20 -13.54
CA TYR A 13 -6.38 24.76 -13.73
C TYR A 13 -5.93 24.04 -12.45
N PRO A 14 -6.85 23.78 -11.49
CA PRO A 14 -6.52 23.13 -10.23
C PRO A 14 -5.97 21.72 -10.37
N GLN A 15 -6.28 21.03 -11.48
CA GLN A 15 -5.74 19.71 -11.79
C GLN A 15 -4.22 19.69 -11.99
N LEU A 16 -3.57 20.86 -12.01
CA LEU A 16 -2.12 21.01 -12.08
C LEU A 16 -1.49 21.28 -10.72
N GLU A 17 -2.26 21.13 -9.64
CA GLU A 17 -1.73 21.19 -8.28
C GLU A 17 -0.54 20.21 -8.14
N PRO A 18 0.60 20.67 -7.59
CA PRO A 18 1.73 19.80 -7.35
C PRO A 18 1.30 18.63 -6.46
N GLN A 19 1.49 17.42 -6.95
CA GLN A 19 1.33 16.23 -6.15
C GLN A 19 2.55 16.09 -5.25
N TRP A 20 2.42 16.41 -3.97
CA TRP A 20 3.56 16.40 -3.03
C TRP A 20 4.14 15.00 -2.79
N GLY A 21 3.42 13.94 -3.18
CA GLY A 21 3.88 12.55 -3.15
C GLY A 21 4.60 12.05 -4.42
N SER A 22 4.48 12.74 -5.55
CA SER A 22 5.07 12.33 -6.85
C SER A 22 6.11 13.31 -7.40
N ALA A 23 6.59 14.24 -6.56
CA ALA A 23 7.84 14.97 -6.80
C ALA A 23 9.07 14.06 -6.60
N ARG A 24 9.14 12.97 -7.37
CA ARG A 24 10.35 12.18 -7.66
C ARG A 24 10.58 12.17 -9.17
N SER A 25 10.86 13.34 -9.75
CA SER A 25 11.75 13.45 -10.92
C SER A 25 12.02 14.92 -11.25
N GLY A 26 13.28 15.34 -11.16
CA GLY A 26 13.74 16.64 -11.66
C GLY A 26 14.88 17.30 -10.89
N GLY A 27 15.34 16.72 -9.78
CA GLY A 27 16.52 17.18 -9.06
C GLY A 27 17.33 15.99 -8.60
N MET A 28 18.56 15.90 -9.10
CA MET A 28 19.54 14.88 -8.75
C MET A 28 19.87 14.97 -7.25
N LEU A 29 19.20 14.16 -6.42
CA LEU A 29 19.57 13.91 -5.03
C LEU A 29 19.33 12.42 -4.74
N MET A 30 20.45 11.71 -4.57
CA MET A 30 20.51 10.37 -3.97
C MET A 30 19.79 10.42 -2.62
N ARG A 31 18.79 9.55 -2.42
CA ARG A 31 18.10 9.41 -1.13
C ARG A 31 18.51 8.09 -0.49
N ALA A 32 19.19 8.21 0.65
CA ALA A 32 19.29 7.19 1.67
C ALA A 32 17.89 6.97 2.30
N ASP A 33 17.49 5.70 2.38
CA ASP A 33 16.30 5.27 3.08
C ASP A 33 16.57 5.26 4.59
N HIS A 34 15.90 6.13 5.33
CA HIS A 34 15.66 5.96 6.76
C HIS A 34 14.23 5.46 6.97
N GLY A 35 14.08 4.16 7.22
CA GLY A 35 12.87 3.55 7.76
C GLY A 35 12.96 3.43 9.28
N PHE A 36 12.02 4.01 10.00
CA PHE A 36 11.67 3.55 11.35
C PHE A 36 10.81 2.27 11.26
N PRO A 37 10.89 1.39 12.26
CA PRO A 37 10.73 -0.05 12.08
C PRO A 37 9.27 -0.48 11.95
N ALA A 38 8.98 -1.21 10.88
CA ALA A 38 7.81 -2.06 10.79
C ALA A 38 8.01 -3.29 11.71
N SER A 39 7.02 -3.52 12.56
CA SER A 39 6.84 -4.77 13.30
C SER A 39 6.96 -5.99 12.38
N ALA A 40 7.73 -6.97 12.82
CA ALA A 40 8.10 -8.17 12.09
C ALA A 40 6.89 -8.98 11.57
N PRO A 41 6.86 -9.38 10.30
CA PRO A 41 6.08 -10.51 9.86
C PRO A 41 6.80 -11.81 10.26
N MET A 42 6.08 -12.66 10.98
CA MET A 42 6.46 -14.01 11.36
C MET A 42 6.69 -14.83 10.07
N LYS A 43 7.90 -15.35 9.88
CA LYS A 43 8.23 -16.25 8.76
C LYS A 43 7.63 -17.62 9.00
N GLU A 44 6.60 -17.94 8.24
CA GLU A 44 6.15 -19.31 8.00
C GLU A 44 7.08 -19.96 6.96
N ALA A 45 7.55 -21.16 7.26
CA ALA A 45 8.54 -21.89 6.48
C ALA A 45 7.94 -22.37 5.15
N ALA A 46 8.33 -21.71 4.05
CA ALA A 46 8.02 -22.17 2.70
C ALA A 46 8.98 -23.30 2.29
N ILE A 47 8.40 -24.48 2.14
CA ILE A 47 9.01 -25.70 1.59
C ILE A 47 9.36 -25.46 0.12
N ALA A 48 10.58 -25.85 -0.25
CA ALA A 48 11.16 -25.71 -1.57
C ALA A 48 10.30 -26.36 -2.67
N THR A 49 9.77 -25.53 -3.57
CA THR A 49 9.27 -25.97 -4.88
C THR A 49 10.39 -25.73 -5.88
N ARG A 50 11.10 -26.79 -6.28
CA ARG A 50 12.07 -26.74 -7.39
C ARG A 50 11.29 -26.51 -8.68
N SER A 51 11.46 -25.33 -9.26
CA SER A 51 11.01 -24.97 -10.60
C SER A 51 11.86 -25.68 -11.65
N ILE A 52 11.15 -26.27 -12.61
CA ILE A 52 11.63 -26.87 -13.85
C ILE A 52 12.03 -25.74 -14.80
N ALA A 53 13.31 -25.65 -15.16
CA ALA A 53 13.80 -24.90 -16.31
C ALA A 53 15.24 -25.32 -16.63
N GLU A 54 15.42 -26.52 -17.20
CA GLU A 54 16.58 -26.90 -18.02
C GLU A 54 16.36 -28.31 -18.58
N ALA A 55 16.24 -28.42 -19.91
CA ALA A 55 16.62 -29.54 -20.78
C ALA A 55 15.71 -29.60 -22.02
N GLU A 56 16.12 -28.90 -23.07
CA GLU A 56 15.92 -29.38 -24.44
C GLU A 56 16.89 -30.55 -24.67
N GLU A 57 16.37 -31.77 -24.84
CA GLU A 57 16.95 -32.78 -25.74
C GLU A 57 15.94 -33.93 -25.95
N MET A 58 15.65 -34.21 -27.22
CA MET A 58 14.81 -35.32 -27.68
C MET A 58 15.55 -36.66 -27.54
N ASP A 59 14.91 -37.67 -26.96
CA ASP A 59 14.97 -39.04 -27.50
C ASP A 59 13.75 -39.89 -27.09
N ASP A 60 13.36 -40.76 -28.02
CA ASP A 60 12.10 -41.46 -28.19
C ASP A 60 12.07 -42.82 -27.43
N LYS A 61 11.00 -43.09 -26.64
CA LYS A 61 10.53 -44.45 -26.28
C LYS A 61 9.20 -44.47 -25.49
N PRO A 62 8.37 -45.53 -25.64
CA PRO A 62 6.94 -45.46 -25.40
C PRO A 62 6.51 -45.69 -23.94
N ALA A 63 5.38 -45.07 -23.62
CA ALA A 63 4.72 -44.98 -22.32
C ALA A 63 4.45 -46.32 -21.64
N ARG A 64 4.89 -46.42 -20.37
CA ARG A 64 4.26 -47.27 -19.36
C ARG A 64 3.22 -46.44 -18.60
N LEU A 65 1.99 -46.94 -18.58
CA LEU A 65 0.90 -46.43 -17.76
C LEU A 65 1.19 -46.73 -16.29
N ASP A 66 1.77 -45.76 -15.57
CA ASP A 66 1.80 -45.79 -14.11
C ASP A 66 0.51 -45.17 -13.56
N GLN A 67 -0.29 -46.02 -12.93
CA GLN A 67 -1.46 -45.65 -12.16
C GLN A 67 -1.01 -44.82 -10.95
N ILE A 68 -1.18 -43.50 -11.04
CA ILE A 68 -0.98 -42.60 -9.90
C ILE A 68 -2.15 -42.79 -8.94
N VAL A 69 -1.95 -43.65 -7.94
CA VAL A 69 -2.83 -43.67 -6.77
C VAL A 69 -2.50 -42.42 -5.94
N VAL A 70 -3.31 -41.37 -6.10
CA VAL A 70 -3.25 -40.17 -5.28
C VAL A 70 -3.82 -40.50 -3.89
N THR A 71 -3.01 -41.09 -3.02
CA THR A 71 -3.27 -41.08 -1.57
C THR A 71 -2.75 -39.79 -0.98
N GLY A 72 -3.63 -38.81 -0.76
CA GLY A 72 -3.29 -37.63 0.04
C GLY A 72 -3.91 -36.32 -0.40
N SER A 73 -5.20 -36.29 -0.73
CA SER A 73 -5.93 -35.02 -0.63
C SER A 73 -5.93 -34.59 0.84
N ARG A 74 -5.18 -33.54 1.18
CA ARG A 74 -5.42 -32.78 2.42
C ARG A 74 -6.84 -32.23 2.33
N ILE A 75 -7.80 -32.96 2.87
CA ILE A 75 -9.17 -32.47 3.07
C ILE A 75 -9.04 -31.39 4.15
N SER A 76 -9.06 -30.13 3.73
CA SER A 76 -9.31 -29.02 4.65
C SER A 76 -10.65 -29.30 5.32
N ALA A 77 -10.63 -29.62 6.61
CA ALA A 77 -11.81 -29.99 7.37
C ALA A 77 -12.60 -28.72 7.71
N THR A 78 -13.31 -28.17 6.73
CA THR A 78 -14.52 -27.29 6.80
C THR A 78 -14.73 -26.60 5.45
N ASN A 79 -15.24 -27.32 4.45
CA ASN A 79 -15.66 -26.71 3.18
C ASN A 79 -17.04 -26.06 3.35
N PHE A 80 -17.09 -24.86 3.94
CA PHE A 80 -18.26 -24.01 3.77
C PHE A 80 -18.35 -23.60 2.30
N ALA A 81 -19.42 -23.98 1.62
CA ALA A 81 -19.71 -23.46 0.30
C ALA A 81 -19.94 -21.95 0.41
N ARG A 82 -18.93 -21.15 0.02
CA ARG A 82 -18.95 -19.68 0.14
C ARG A 82 -20.13 -19.05 -0.63
N TYR A 83 -20.61 -19.74 -1.67
CA TYR A 83 -21.77 -19.35 -2.47
C TYR A 83 -22.71 -20.55 -2.71
N ALA A 84 -24.02 -20.28 -2.76
CA ALA A 84 -24.98 -21.29 -3.21
C ALA A 84 -24.83 -21.52 -4.74
N PRO A 85 -25.06 -22.73 -5.27
CA PRO A 85 -24.86 -23.07 -6.68
C PRO A 85 -25.58 -22.16 -7.70
N ASN A 86 -26.66 -21.50 -7.28
CA ASN A 86 -27.46 -20.58 -8.11
C ASN A 86 -27.43 -19.13 -7.59
N ALA A 87 -26.52 -18.80 -6.66
CA ALA A 87 -26.38 -17.43 -6.18
C ALA A 87 -25.78 -16.57 -7.30
N ILE A 88 -26.49 -15.51 -7.68
CA ILE A 88 -25.95 -14.48 -8.55
C ILE A 88 -24.95 -13.68 -7.71
N VAL A 89 -23.66 -13.89 -7.98
CA VAL A 89 -22.59 -13.13 -7.33
C VAL A 89 -22.54 -11.75 -7.96
N GLN A 90 -22.57 -10.72 -7.13
CA GLN A 90 -22.40 -9.35 -7.60
C GLN A 90 -20.92 -9.10 -7.87
N VAL A 91 -20.64 -8.44 -8.99
CA VAL A 91 -19.28 -8.01 -9.34
C VAL A 91 -18.90 -6.73 -8.59
N GLY A 92 -19.90 -5.90 -8.29
CA GLY A 92 -19.72 -4.55 -7.78
C GLY A 92 -19.18 -3.59 -8.85
N SER A 93 -19.08 -2.30 -8.53
CA SER A 93 -18.49 -1.30 -9.42
C SER A 93 -16.98 -1.51 -9.59
N GLY A 94 -16.43 -1.16 -10.75
CA GLY A 94 -14.98 -1.11 -10.95
C GLY A 94 -14.29 -0.12 -9.99
N ILE A 95 -13.04 -0.43 -9.64
CA ILE A 95 -12.25 0.33 -8.67
C ILE A 95 -11.38 1.34 -9.43
N PRO A 96 -11.51 2.65 -9.16
CA PRO A 96 -10.63 3.64 -9.77
C PRO A 96 -9.16 3.40 -9.41
N SER A 97 -8.27 3.40 -10.40
CA SER A 97 -6.84 3.11 -10.25
C SER A 97 -5.97 4.36 -10.04
N TRP A 98 -6.57 5.56 -10.05
CA TRP A 98 -5.84 6.81 -9.88
C TRP A 98 -5.40 7.03 -8.43
N GLN A 99 -4.27 7.72 -8.26
CA GLN A 99 -3.75 8.17 -6.98
C GLN A 99 -3.44 9.67 -7.06
N TRP A 100 -3.55 10.37 -5.93
CA TRP A 100 -3.27 11.81 -5.83
C TRP A 100 -2.63 12.12 -4.48
N ASN A 101 -2.90 13.29 -3.91
CA ASN A 101 -2.40 13.68 -2.59
C ASN A 101 -3.01 12.80 -1.49
N GLY A 102 -2.14 12.10 -0.76
CA GLY A 102 -2.50 11.38 0.47
C GLY A 102 -2.28 12.25 1.70
N TYR A 103 -3.26 12.31 2.59
CA TYR A 103 -3.16 13.00 3.88
C TYR A 103 -3.27 11.96 5.00
N SER A 104 -2.23 11.85 5.83
CA SER A 104 -2.24 10.98 7.00
C SER A 104 -2.73 11.76 8.23
N LEU A 105 -3.71 11.19 8.91
CA LEU A 105 -4.23 11.69 10.17
C LEU A 105 -3.72 10.78 11.28
N ASN A 106 -2.95 11.33 12.21
CA ASN A 106 -2.36 10.59 13.31
C ASN A 106 -2.91 11.14 14.63
N TRP A 107 -3.30 10.24 15.53
CA TRP A 107 -3.77 10.58 16.87
C TRP A 107 -2.77 10.09 17.91
N SER A 108 -2.53 10.91 18.93
CA SER A 108 -1.71 10.55 20.08
C SER A 108 -2.60 10.01 21.19
N GLY A 109 -2.63 8.68 21.38
CA GLY A 109 -3.38 8.03 22.46
C GLY A 109 -4.67 7.32 22.02
N PRO A 110 -5.38 6.66 22.96
CA PRO A 110 -6.64 5.98 22.67
C PRO A 110 -7.74 6.98 22.30
N VAL A 111 -8.55 6.65 21.28
CA VAL A 111 -9.69 7.44 20.81
C VAL A 111 -10.97 6.93 21.48
N ASP A 112 -11.61 7.76 22.30
CA ASP A 112 -12.90 7.43 22.93
C ASP A 112 -14.06 7.47 21.92
N ALA A 113 -15.10 6.67 22.17
CA ALA A 113 -16.27 6.56 21.28
C ALA A 113 -17.04 7.88 21.07
N GLU A 114 -16.89 8.86 21.97
CA GLU A 114 -17.56 10.17 21.89
C GLU A 114 -16.76 11.21 21.07
N GLN A 115 -15.51 10.93 20.71
CA GLN A 115 -14.69 11.89 19.98
C GLN A 115 -15.09 11.97 18.51
N THR A 116 -15.46 13.17 18.05
CA THR A 116 -15.84 13.42 16.65
C THR A 116 -14.78 14.24 15.92
N MET A 117 -14.51 13.88 14.67
CA MET A 117 -13.68 14.66 13.76
C MET A 117 -14.56 15.30 12.67
N ARG A 118 -14.27 16.56 12.32
CA ARG A 118 -14.88 17.23 11.16
C ARG A 118 -13.82 17.65 10.16
N LEU A 119 -13.91 17.10 8.94
CA LEU A 119 -13.10 17.52 7.81
C LEU A 119 -13.83 18.63 7.03
N VAL A 120 -13.16 19.75 6.76
CA VAL A 120 -13.71 20.84 5.93
C VAL A 120 -12.94 20.87 4.61
N ILE A 121 -13.62 20.52 3.53
CA ILE A 121 -13.06 20.55 2.17
C ILE A 121 -13.57 21.81 1.48
N LEU A 122 -12.66 22.70 1.10
CA LEU A 122 -13.01 23.91 0.36
C LEU A 122 -13.33 23.55 -1.09
N PRO A 123 -14.44 24.04 -1.67
CA PRO A 123 -14.76 23.80 -3.07
C PRO A 123 -13.77 24.54 -3.98
N ARG A 124 -13.58 24.01 -5.19
CA ARG A 124 -12.64 24.53 -6.21
C ARG A 124 -12.68 26.04 -6.37
N TRP A 125 -13.87 26.63 -6.49
CA TRP A 125 -14.02 28.06 -6.76
C TRP A 125 -13.52 28.95 -5.61
N VAL A 126 -13.62 28.49 -4.35
CA VAL A 126 -13.08 29.21 -3.18
C VAL A 126 -11.56 29.20 -3.23
N VAL A 127 -10.96 28.05 -3.51
CA VAL A 127 -9.50 27.93 -3.64
C VAL A 127 -8.99 28.81 -4.79
N SER A 128 -9.64 28.76 -5.96
CA SER A 128 -9.32 29.63 -7.10
C SER A 128 -9.40 31.10 -6.74
N LEU A 129 -10.45 31.54 -6.03
CA LEU A 129 -10.61 32.93 -5.60
C LEU A 129 -9.50 33.35 -4.64
N LEU A 130 -9.19 32.52 -3.64
CA LEU A 130 -8.12 32.78 -2.66
C LEU A 130 -6.76 32.94 -3.36
N ARG A 131 -6.47 32.12 -4.37
CA ARG A 131 -5.23 32.16 -5.16
C ARG A 131 -5.12 33.45 -6.00
N VAL A 132 -6.23 33.93 -6.56
CA VAL A 132 -6.28 35.23 -7.24
C VAL A 132 -6.07 36.38 -6.25
N ILE A 133 -6.70 36.31 -5.07
CA ILE A 133 -6.52 37.31 -4.00
C ILE A 133 -5.06 37.33 -3.53
N GLU A 134 -4.45 36.18 -3.28
CA GLU A 134 -3.04 36.02 -2.89
C GLU A 134 -2.10 36.69 -3.92
N THR A 135 -2.37 36.44 -5.20
CA THR A 135 -1.65 37.07 -6.31
C THR A 135 -1.81 38.60 -6.29
N GLY A 136 -3.04 39.10 -6.12
CA GLY A 136 -3.34 40.53 -6.05
C GLY A 136 -2.67 41.21 -4.86
N LEU A 137 -2.67 40.57 -3.69
CA LEU A 137 -2.01 41.05 -2.48
C LEU A 137 -0.49 41.12 -2.65
N LEU A 138 0.13 40.12 -3.29
CA LEU A 138 1.56 40.15 -3.58
C LEU A 138 1.94 41.27 -4.57
N ILE A 139 1.11 41.49 -5.61
CA ILE A 139 1.32 42.59 -6.56
C ILE A 139 1.19 43.94 -5.85
N LEU A 140 0.16 44.09 -5.00
CA LEU A 140 -0.03 45.30 -4.19
C LEU A 140 1.18 45.55 -3.27
N PHE A 141 1.66 44.50 -2.60
CA PHE A 141 2.83 44.57 -1.73
C PHE A 141 4.08 44.99 -2.51
N ALA A 142 4.34 44.39 -3.68
CA ALA A 142 5.45 44.78 -4.56
C ALA A 142 5.32 46.22 -5.06
N ALA A 143 4.11 46.68 -5.40
CA ALA A 143 3.87 48.05 -5.82
C ALA A 143 4.15 49.07 -4.70
N VAL A 144 3.78 48.74 -3.45
CA VAL A 144 4.08 49.57 -2.27
C VAL A 144 5.60 49.66 -2.04
N LEU A 145 6.32 48.54 -2.13
CA LEU A 145 7.79 48.53 -2.01
C LEU A 145 8.46 49.36 -3.12
N ALA A 146 8.02 49.20 -4.38
CA ALA A 146 8.56 49.94 -5.51
C ALA A 146 8.29 51.45 -5.40
N ALA A 147 7.09 51.85 -4.96
CA ALA A 147 6.76 53.26 -4.71
C ALA A 147 7.62 53.86 -3.60
N GLY A 148 7.88 53.10 -2.52
CA GLY A 148 8.79 53.48 -1.44
C GLY A 148 10.24 53.67 -1.93
N ALA A 149 10.73 52.76 -2.77
CA ALA A 149 12.06 52.85 -3.37
C ALA A 149 12.22 54.05 -4.33
N MET A 150 11.16 54.38 -5.10
CA MET A 150 11.12 55.55 -5.98
C MET A 150 10.80 56.87 -5.27
N GLN A 151 10.80 56.88 -3.92
CA GLN A 151 10.50 58.06 -3.09
C GLN A 151 9.13 58.70 -3.34
N LYS A 152 8.19 57.98 -3.97
CA LYS A 152 6.81 58.45 -4.18
C LYS A 152 5.96 58.06 -2.97
N ARG A 153 5.20 59.01 -2.40
CA ARG A 153 4.29 58.74 -1.27
C ARG A 153 3.09 57.91 -1.75
N PHE A 154 3.07 56.62 -1.41
CA PHE A 154 1.91 55.76 -1.62
C PHE A 154 1.01 55.81 -0.39
N LYS A 155 -0.25 56.23 -0.56
CA LYS A 155 -1.26 56.22 0.51
C LYS A 155 -2.21 55.05 0.28
N LEU A 156 -2.22 54.08 1.19
CA LEU A 156 -3.21 53.01 1.20
C LEU A 156 -4.57 53.54 1.72
N PRO A 157 -5.70 52.95 1.27
CA PRO A 157 -7.01 53.25 1.86
C PRO A 157 -6.99 52.87 3.34
N GLY A 158 -7.35 53.81 4.22
CA GLY A 158 -7.26 53.65 5.69
C GLY A 158 -6.12 54.42 6.38
N GLY A 159 -5.32 55.22 5.67
CA GLY A 159 -4.40 56.19 6.27
C GLY A 159 -3.01 55.66 6.68
N LEU A 160 -2.72 54.38 6.43
CA LEU A 160 -1.39 53.79 6.63
C LEU A 160 -0.39 54.34 5.58
N SER A 161 0.59 55.11 6.03
CA SER A 161 1.72 55.57 5.22
C SER A 161 2.98 54.77 5.55
N VAL A 162 3.58 54.11 4.57
CA VAL A 162 4.82 53.37 4.77
C VAL A 162 5.99 54.35 4.84
N GLY A 163 6.65 54.42 6.00
CA GLY A 163 7.77 55.31 6.27
C GLY A 163 9.09 54.86 5.64
N ARG A 164 9.99 55.83 5.41
CA ARG A 164 11.29 55.69 4.70
C ARG A 164 12.27 54.64 5.27
N SER A 165 12.08 54.17 6.50
CA SER A 165 13.03 53.32 7.23
C SER A 165 12.71 51.82 7.23
N ALA A 166 11.54 51.40 6.75
CA ALA A 166 11.11 49.99 6.79
C ALA A 166 11.49 49.17 5.54
N THR A 167 11.86 49.83 4.43
CA THR A 167 12.11 49.16 3.13
C THR A 167 13.52 48.58 2.99
N ALA A 168 14.53 49.20 3.62
CA ALA A 168 15.92 48.74 3.54
C ALA A 168 16.17 47.45 4.35
N SER A 169 15.54 47.33 5.52
CA SER A 169 15.63 46.16 6.40
C SER A 169 14.88 44.94 5.86
N LEU A 170 13.79 45.14 5.11
CA LEU A 170 13.00 44.04 4.52
C LEU A 170 13.67 43.44 3.27
N LEU A 171 14.32 44.25 2.43
CA LEU A 171 15.09 43.80 1.27
C LEU A 171 16.32 42.97 1.68
N LEU A 172 16.98 43.36 2.78
CA LEU A 172 18.07 42.59 3.39
C LEU A 172 17.58 41.27 3.98
N ALA A 173 16.38 41.23 4.59
CA ALA A 173 15.79 40.00 5.11
C ALA A 173 15.42 39.00 3.99
N ILE A 174 14.92 39.47 2.84
CA ILE A 174 14.55 38.61 1.70
C ILE A 174 15.80 38.05 1.00
N ILE A 175 16.88 38.84 0.88
CA ILE A 175 18.16 38.37 0.32
C ILE A 175 18.85 37.39 1.28
N ALA A 176 18.75 37.61 2.59
CA ALA A 176 19.28 36.70 3.60
C ALA A 176 18.52 35.37 3.69
N PHE A 177 17.22 35.34 3.41
CA PHE A 177 16.43 34.10 3.42
C PHE A 177 16.57 33.28 2.13
N GLY A 178 16.90 33.91 0.99
CA GLY A 178 17.09 33.23 -0.29
C GLY A 178 18.38 32.41 -0.41
N THR A 179 19.38 32.66 0.44
CA THR A 179 20.67 31.95 0.43
C THR A 179 20.76 30.85 1.49
N LEU A 180 19.77 30.72 2.38
CA LEU A 180 19.65 29.67 3.40
C LEU A 180 18.77 28.51 2.93
N ALA A 181 18.92 28.06 1.68
CA ALA A 181 18.45 26.75 1.27
C ALA A 181 19.42 25.70 1.86
N THR A 182 19.12 25.24 3.06
CA THR A 182 19.88 24.22 3.79
C THR A 182 19.90 22.91 3.02
N THR A 183 21.09 22.41 2.69
CA THR A 183 21.29 20.98 2.40
C THR A 183 21.22 20.21 3.73
N PRO A 184 20.51 19.07 3.81
CA PRO A 184 20.57 18.24 5.00
C PRO A 184 21.95 17.56 5.06
N ALA A 185 22.71 17.83 6.12
CA ALA A 185 23.87 17.05 6.49
C ALA A 185 23.41 15.65 6.93
N GLN A 186 23.91 14.60 6.27
CA GLN A 186 23.69 13.20 6.63
C GLN A 186 24.81 12.77 7.57
N ALA A 187 24.45 12.27 8.75
CA ALA A 187 25.37 11.60 9.66
C ALA A 187 25.48 10.13 9.25
N GLU A 188 26.70 9.68 9.02
CA GLU A 188 27.03 8.33 8.54
C GLU A 188 26.98 7.35 9.72
N ILE A 189 26.02 6.43 9.68
CA ILE A 189 25.89 5.29 10.59
C ILE A 189 26.47 4.07 9.84
N PRO A 190 27.26 3.19 10.47
CA PRO A 190 27.90 2.07 9.77
C PRO A 190 26.87 1.06 9.24
N ASP A 191 27.23 0.47 8.10
CA ASP A 191 26.37 -0.34 7.24
C ASP A 191 25.78 -1.58 7.96
N SER A 192 24.52 -1.87 7.65
CA SER A 192 23.73 -2.96 8.21
C SER A 192 24.35 -4.35 7.98
N GLU A 193 25.25 -4.46 7.00
CA GLU A 193 26.05 -5.66 6.74
C GLU A 193 27.02 -6.00 7.88
N ILE A 194 27.67 -4.99 8.47
CA ILE A 194 28.66 -5.20 9.56
C ILE A 194 27.97 -5.72 10.80
N LEU A 195 26.75 -5.24 11.09
CA LEU A 195 25.95 -5.71 12.22
C LEU A 195 25.51 -7.17 12.04
N LYS A 196 25.06 -7.53 10.82
CA LYS A 196 24.67 -8.92 10.51
C LYS A 196 25.86 -9.88 10.51
N GLU A 197 27.05 -9.42 10.13
CA GLU A 197 28.27 -10.23 10.18
C GLU A 197 28.75 -10.45 11.62
N LEU A 198 28.68 -9.42 12.47
CA LEU A 198 28.98 -9.54 13.90
C LEU A 198 28.00 -10.47 14.62
N GLU A 199 26.69 -10.38 14.32
CA GLU A 199 25.68 -11.28 14.86
C GLU A 199 25.95 -12.74 14.46
N ARG A 200 26.27 -12.98 13.18
CA ARG A 200 26.57 -14.32 12.66
C ARG A 200 27.82 -14.93 13.28
N ARG A 201 28.85 -14.12 13.54
CA ARG A 201 30.09 -14.57 14.21
C ARG A 201 29.91 -14.82 15.70
N LEU A 202 29.05 -14.05 16.38
CA LEU A 202 28.82 -14.20 17.82
C LEU A 202 27.87 -15.36 18.17
N LEU A 203 26.99 -15.76 17.24
CA LEU A 203 25.97 -16.80 17.44
C LEU A 203 26.29 -18.14 16.75
N SER A 204 27.51 -18.32 16.23
CA SER A 204 27.90 -19.59 15.61
C SER A 204 27.95 -20.72 16.64
N ALA A 205 27.18 -21.79 16.40
CA ALA A 205 27.20 -22.99 17.23
C ALA A 205 28.58 -23.67 17.21
N PRO A 206 29.04 -24.29 18.31
CA PRO A 206 30.26 -25.10 18.33
C PRO A 206 30.15 -26.30 17.38
N ASP A 207 31.27 -26.71 16.79
CA ASP A 207 31.35 -27.81 15.81
C ASP A 207 30.84 -29.16 16.35
N CYS A 208 30.84 -29.35 17.66
CA CYS A 208 30.38 -30.57 18.31
C CYS A 208 28.85 -30.69 18.43
N MET A 209 28.06 -29.66 18.07
CA MET A 209 26.59 -29.76 18.12
C MET A 209 26.07 -30.82 17.14
N PRO A 210 25.08 -31.67 17.53
CA PRO A 210 24.31 -31.63 18.77
C PRO A 210 24.85 -32.47 19.95
N GLN A 211 26.03 -33.09 19.82
CA GLN A 211 26.58 -34.05 20.81
C GLN A 211 27.85 -33.52 21.51
N CYS A 212 27.81 -32.29 22.00
CA CYS A 212 28.94 -31.67 22.73
C CYS A 212 29.17 -32.26 24.14
N ALA A 213 28.22 -33.05 24.67
CA ALA A 213 28.39 -33.79 25.90
C ALA A 213 27.69 -35.14 25.84
N ASP A 214 28.29 -36.15 26.46
CA ASP A 214 27.76 -37.51 26.54
C ASP A 214 27.79 -38.02 27.99
N VAL A 215 26.73 -38.73 28.39
CA VAL A 215 26.63 -39.38 29.70
C VAL A 215 27.19 -40.79 29.55
N VAL A 216 28.42 -40.99 30.01
CA VAL A 216 29.15 -42.24 29.76
C VAL A 216 28.66 -43.37 30.69
N ASP A 217 28.42 -43.05 31.95
CA ASP A 217 28.11 -44.02 32.99
C ASP A 217 27.11 -43.44 33.98
N ALA A 218 26.17 -44.26 34.45
CA ALA A 218 25.22 -43.92 35.47
C ALA A 218 25.08 -45.07 36.49
N ASP A 219 25.23 -44.75 37.76
CA ASP A 219 25.06 -45.67 38.89
C ASP A 219 23.91 -45.18 39.77
N VAL A 220 22.84 -45.97 39.86
CA VAL A 220 21.60 -45.65 40.56
C VAL A 220 21.46 -46.54 41.79
N ASP A 221 21.43 -45.91 42.96
CA ASP A 221 21.29 -46.57 44.26
C ASP A 221 19.96 -46.14 44.89
N VAL A 222 19.05 -47.10 45.06
CA VAL A 222 17.69 -46.89 45.58
C VAL A 222 17.59 -47.49 46.98
N GLY A 223 17.58 -46.63 48.00
CA GLY A 223 17.33 -47.03 49.39
C GLY A 223 15.89 -46.77 49.85
N ASP A 224 15.59 -47.10 51.10
CA ASP A 224 14.23 -47.05 51.68
C ASP A 224 13.58 -45.64 51.71
N GLY A 225 14.37 -44.56 51.64
CA GLY A 225 13.86 -43.18 51.72
C GLY A 225 14.56 -42.17 50.81
N SER A 226 15.57 -42.57 50.04
CA SER A 226 16.30 -41.69 49.13
C SER A 226 16.88 -42.45 47.94
N ILE A 227 16.86 -41.82 46.78
CA ILE A 227 17.57 -42.27 45.58
C ILE A 227 18.83 -41.43 45.42
N ARG A 228 19.94 -42.09 45.10
CA ARG A 228 21.21 -41.47 44.73
C ARG A 228 21.60 -41.90 43.33
N ILE A 229 21.87 -40.94 42.44
CA ILE A 229 22.32 -41.21 41.07
C ILE A 229 23.69 -40.57 40.88
N ARG A 230 24.70 -41.35 40.52
CA ARG A 230 26.04 -40.86 40.17
C ARG A 230 26.22 -40.98 38.66
N LEU A 231 26.45 -39.85 37.99
CA LEU A 231 26.67 -39.75 36.55
C LEU A 231 28.13 -39.40 36.26
N THR A 232 28.69 -40.02 35.23
CA THR A 232 29.95 -39.58 34.62
C THR A 232 29.63 -38.91 33.29
N ILE A 233 29.90 -37.62 33.18
CA ILE A 233 29.63 -36.81 31.98
C ILE A 233 30.96 -36.38 31.37
N ASN A 234 31.11 -36.56 30.07
CA ASN A 234 32.20 -35.98 29.29
C ASN A 234 31.62 -34.86 28.43
N ALA A 235 32.13 -33.64 28.59
CA ALA A 235 31.77 -32.48 27.77
C ALA A 235 33.01 -32.01 26.98
N GLN A 236 32.84 -31.78 25.69
CA GLN A 236 33.90 -31.27 24.80
C GLN A 236 33.93 -29.73 24.77
N GLU A 237 32.85 -29.09 25.21
CA GLU A 237 32.67 -27.63 25.27
C GLU A 237 31.86 -27.29 26.53
N ASP A 238 31.80 -26.03 26.94
CA ASP A 238 30.93 -25.57 28.04
C ASP A 238 29.45 -25.60 27.60
N VAL A 239 28.73 -26.66 28.00
CA VAL A 239 27.37 -26.93 27.53
C VAL A 239 26.42 -27.34 28.67
N ALA A 240 25.13 -27.19 28.43
CA ALA A 240 24.10 -27.66 29.36
C ALA A 240 23.71 -29.12 29.06
N VAL A 241 23.67 -29.96 30.09
CA VAL A 241 23.28 -31.38 30.02
C VAL A 241 22.00 -31.61 30.84
N PRO A 242 20.97 -32.29 30.30
CA PRO A 242 19.75 -32.54 31.05
C PRO A 242 19.99 -33.62 32.11
N LEU A 243 19.50 -33.38 33.33
CA LEU A 243 19.62 -34.29 34.46
C LEU A 243 18.45 -35.29 34.48
N PRO A 244 18.66 -36.52 35.00
CA PRO A 244 17.59 -37.46 35.30
C PRO A 244 16.58 -36.94 36.33
N GLY A 245 15.30 -37.28 36.12
CA GLY A 245 14.18 -36.83 36.94
C GLY A 245 13.35 -35.71 36.30
N SER A 246 12.25 -35.33 36.96
CA SER A 246 11.39 -34.23 36.51
C SER A 246 10.62 -33.63 37.69
N SER A 247 9.97 -32.47 37.49
CA SER A 247 9.10 -31.91 38.53
C SER A 247 7.84 -32.72 38.83
N ARG A 248 7.43 -33.65 37.95
CA ARG A 248 6.22 -34.49 38.09
C ARG A 248 6.49 -35.92 38.58
N GLY A 249 7.77 -36.32 38.65
CA GLY A 249 8.22 -37.63 39.11
C GLY A 249 9.26 -37.49 40.21
N TRP A 250 10.28 -38.35 40.22
CA TRP A 250 11.40 -38.17 41.15
C TRP A 250 12.19 -36.87 40.84
N ARG A 251 12.45 -36.08 41.88
CA ARG A 251 13.18 -34.81 41.80
C ARG A 251 14.51 -34.89 42.56
N PRO A 252 15.63 -34.42 41.99
CA PRO A 252 16.85 -34.25 42.76
C PRO A 252 16.70 -33.07 43.73
N GLU A 253 17.04 -33.28 45.00
CA GLU A 253 17.05 -32.24 46.05
C GLU A 253 18.45 -31.64 46.24
N ALA A 254 19.50 -32.41 45.97
CA ALA A 254 20.88 -31.94 45.95
C ALA A 254 21.63 -32.46 44.71
N VAL A 255 22.36 -31.55 44.07
CA VAL A 255 23.22 -31.81 42.89
C VAL A 255 24.64 -31.37 43.23
N VAL A 256 25.59 -32.30 43.14
CA VAL A 256 27.01 -32.05 43.47
C VAL A 256 27.85 -32.38 42.25
N VAL A 257 28.71 -31.45 41.81
CA VAL A 257 29.59 -31.61 40.65
C VAL A 257 31.03 -31.62 41.12
N GLY A 258 31.78 -32.69 40.80
CA GLY A 258 33.21 -32.80 41.12
C GLY A 258 33.55 -32.72 42.61
N GLY A 259 32.59 -33.03 43.50
CA GLY A 259 32.75 -32.93 44.96
C GLY A 259 32.49 -31.55 45.55
N THR A 260 32.10 -30.57 44.74
CA THR A 260 31.72 -29.20 45.16
C THR A 260 30.21 -28.98 45.03
N SER A 261 29.60 -28.28 45.98
CA SER A 261 28.14 -28.02 46.05
C SER A 261 27.66 -26.83 45.20
N SER A 262 28.54 -26.21 44.42
CA SER A 262 28.24 -25.08 43.53
C SER A 262 27.80 -25.55 42.14
N ALA A 263 26.64 -26.20 42.05
CA ALA A 263 26.07 -26.64 40.78
C ALA A 263 25.12 -25.57 40.20
N GLU A 264 25.41 -25.09 38.99
CA GLU A 264 24.52 -24.20 38.23
C GLU A 264 23.42 -25.03 37.54
N VAL A 265 22.30 -25.23 38.24
CA VAL A 265 21.13 -25.98 37.76
C VAL A 265 20.00 -25.02 37.42
N PHE A 266 19.42 -25.16 36.23
CA PHE A 266 18.22 -24.42 35.82
C PHE A 266 17.09 -25.36 35.42
N ARG A 267 15.85 -24.88 35.53
CA ARG A 267 14.65 -25.61 35.12
C ARG A 267 14.15 -25.05 33.79
N SER A 268 14.03 -25.90 32.78
CA SER A 268 13.49 -25.53 31.46
C SER A 268 11.96 -25.39 31.48
N ARG A 269 11.38 -24.80 30.42
CA ARG A 269 9.92 -24.68 30.23
C ARG A 269 9.22 -26.06 30.24
N ASP A 270 9.91 -27.09 29.77
CA ASP A 270 9.44 -28.49 29.75
C ASP A 270 9.58 -29.20 31.10
N GLN A 271 9.88 -28.47 32.19
CA GLN A 271 9.98 -28.98 33.55
C GLN A 271 11.12 -29.97 33.82
N ASN A 272 12.07 -30.09 32.89
CA ASN A 272 13.32 -30.84 33.07
C ASN A 272 14.40 -29.95 33.72
N PHE A 273 15.28 -30.59 34.49
CA PHE A 273 16.43 -29.93 35.10
C PHE A 273 17.65 -30.05 34.18
N TRP A 274 18.39 -28.96 34.03
CA TRP A 274 19.58 -28.87 33.20
C TRP A 274 20.74 -28.38 34.06
N LEU A 275 21.91 -28.99 33.86
CA LEU A 275 23.15 -28.67 34.55
C LEU A 275 24.14 -28.10 33.54
N ARG A 276 24.75 -26.95 33.84
CA ARG A 276 25.92 -26.48 33.10
C ARG A 276 27.12 -27.35 33.44
N VAL A 277 27.78 -27.91 32.42
CA VAL A 277 28.97 -28.76 32.55
C VAL A 277 30.09 -28.10 31.72
N PRO A 278 31.17 -27.62 32.38
CA PRO A 278 32.35 -27.12 31.68
C PRO A 278 33.00 -28.20 30.80
N GLU A 279 33.89 -27.80 29.89
CA GLU A 279 34.71 -28.76 29.14
C GLU A 279 35.52 -29.67 30.08
N GLY A 280 35.46 -30.97 29.82
CA GLY A 280 36.18 -32.00 30.56
C GLY A 280 35.30 -33.15 31.04
N ARG A 281 35.88 -33.98 31.92
CA ARG A 281 35.20 -35.13 32.54
C ARG A 281 34.74 -34.76 33.94
N HIS A 282 33.44 -34.87 34.20
CA HIS A 282 32.81 -34.49 35.46
C HIS A 282 32.03 -35.66 36.06
N THR A 283 32.14 -35.81 37.38
CA THR A 283 31.28 -36.72 38.15
C THR A 283 30.19 -35.90 38.83
N VAL A 284 28.93 -36.20 38.52
CA VAL A 284 27.76 -35.52 39.06
C VAL A 284 27.01 -36.48 39.96
N THR A 285 26.76 -36.09 41.22
CA THR A 285 25.95 -36.88 42.15
C THR A 285 24.64 -36.15 42.43
N LEU A 286 23.53 -36.83 42.15
CA LEU A 286 22.17 -36.39 42.41
C LEU A 286 21.64 -37.17 43.60
N SER A 287 20.97 -36.50 44.52
CA SER A 287 20.26 -37.17 45.62
C SER A 287 18.92 -36.51 45.86
N GLY A 288 17.90 -37.31 46.14
CA GLY A 288 16.54 -36.84 46.35
C GLY A 288 15.71 -37.88 47.11
N ARG A 289 14.72 -37.42 47.85
CA ARG A 289 13.86 -38.29 48.67
C ARG A 289 12.92 -39.13 47.82
N VAL A 290 12.46 -40.23 48.40
CA VAL A 290 11.42 -41.10 47.85
C VAL A 290 10.13 -40.87 48.64
N ASP A 291 9.09 -40.39 47.96
CA ASP A 291 7.76 -40.20 48.57
C ASP A 291 7.06 -41.55 48.84
N ALA A 292 6.03 -41.56 49.69
CA ALA A 292 5.28 -42.77 50.07
C ALA A 292 4.33 -43.26 48.96
N VAL A 293 4.90 -43.61 47.81
CA VAL A 293 4.21 -44.17 46.64
C VAL A 293 4.74 -45.58 46.34
N ASP A 294 3.91 -46.40 45.69
CA ASP A 294 4.26 -47.80 45.37
C ASP A 294 4.97 -47.95 44.02
N ASN A 295 4.93 -46.90 43.16
CA ASN A 295 5.58 -46.86 41.86
C ASN A 295 6.19 -45.47 41.57
N ILE A 296 7.42 -45.44 41.09
CA ILE A 296 8.18 -44.22 40.77
C ILE A 296 8.84 -44.37 39.41
N GLU A 297 8.72 -43.33 38.57
CA GLU A 297 9.45 -43.24 37.30
C GLU A 297 10.56 -42.19 37.38
N ILE A 298 11.76 -42.58 36.95
CA ILE A 298 12.93 -41.72 36.78
C ILE A 298 13.26 -41.63 35.30
N ALA A 299 12.91 -40.52 34.66
CA ALA A 299 13.27 -40.26 33.26
C ALA A 299 14.76 -39.88 33.12
N PHE A 300 15.40 -40.33 32.05
CA PHE A 300 16.77 -39.98 31.64
C PHE A 300 16.73 -39.29 30.27
N PRO A 301 16.56 -37.96 30.20
CA PRO A 301 16.48 -37.25 28.92
C PRO A 301 17.75 -37.37 28.07
N ALA A 302 18.91 -37.45 28.72
CA ALA A 302 20.16 -37.91 28.11
C ALA A 302 20.47 -39.34 28.58
N PRO A 303 20.28 -40.36 27.73
CA PRO A 303 20.45 -41.75 28.14
C PRO A 303 21.94 -42.08 28.33
N PRO A 304 22.33 -42.69 29.46
CA PRO A 304 23.72 -43.09 29.68
C PRO A 304 24.12 -44.27 28.78
N ARG A 305 25.40 -44.34 28.37
CA ARG A 305 25.91 -45.47 27.57
C ARG A 305 25.89 -46.79 28.34
N VAL A 306 26.17 -46.72 29.64
CA VAL A 306 26.12 -47.83 30.59
C VAL A 306 25.38 -47.38 31.84
N LEU A 307 24.49 -48.24 32.32
CA LEU A 307 23.66 -48.00 33.50
C LEU A 307 23.72 -49.20 34.43
N LYS A 308 24.06 -48.94 35.68
CA LYS A 308 23.97 -49.87 36.78
C LYS A 308 22.90 -49.36 37.76
N ALA A 309 22.05 -50.25 38.24
CA ALA A 309 21.06 -49.90 39.23
C ALA A 309 20.97 -50.98 40.31
N GLU A 310 21.04 -50.57 41.56
CA GLU A 310 20.90 -51.40 42.75
C GLU A 310 19.74 -50.83 43.58
N ALA A 311 18.93 -51.71 44.13
CA ALA A 311 17.79 -51.34 44.95
C ALA A 311 17.64 -52.29 46.14
N ASP A 312 17.28 -51.72 47.29
CA ASP A 312 16.83 -52.45 48.46
C ASP A 312 15.33 -52.24 48.65
N GLY A 313 14.54 -53.31 48.72
CA GLY A 313 13.07 -53.22 48.84
C GLY A 313 12.31 -52.70 47.60
N TRP A 314 12.96 -52.53 46.45
CA TRP A 314 12.32 -52.12 45.18
C TRP A 314 12.69 -53.04 44.01
N PHE A 315 11.71 -53.32 43.15
CA PHE A 315 11.88 -53.95 41.85
C PHE A 315 12.15 -52.88 40.78
N ILE A 316 13.24 -53.03 40.03
CA ILE A 316 13.63 -52.10 38.96
C ILE A 316 13.28 -52.71 37.60
N ALA A 317 12.52 -51.97 36.79
CA ALA A 317 12.24 -52.26 35.39
C ALA A 317 12.78 -51.14 34.48
N GLY A 318 13.05 -51.47 33.21
CA GLY A 318 13.57 -50.51 32.21
C GLY A 318 15.06 -50.64 31.88
N ILE A 319 15.75 -51.66 32.42
CA ILE A 319 17.17 -51.95 32.14
C ILE A 319 17.31 -53.34 31.50
N LYS A 320 18.12 -53.44 30.44
CA LYS A 320 18.58 -54.70 29.85
C LYS A 320 20.02 -54.57 29.39
N ASP A 321 20.86 -55.55 29.68
CA ASP A 321 22.28 -55.57 29.28
C ASP A 321 23.05 -54.29 29.68
N ARG A 322 22.76 -53.76 30.89
CA ARG A 322 23.27 -52.47 31.43
C ARG A 322 22.97 -51.25 30.55
N ARG A 323 21.88 -51.30 29.78
CA ARG A 323 21.37 -50.17 28.97
C ARG A 323 19.92 -49.91 29.28
N LEU A 324 19.53 -48.65 29.14
CA LEU A 324 18.15 -48.20 29.33
C LEU A 324 17.29 -48.59 28.12
N LEU A 325 16.11 -49.15 28.33
CA LEU A 325 15.22 -49.62 27.26
C LEU A 325 14.31 -48.53 26.68
N SER A 326 13.76 -47.68 27.53
CA SER A 326 12.66 -46.77 27.19
C SER A 326 12.89 -45.31 27.61
N GLY A 327 14.13 -44.92 27.89
CA GLY A 327 14.41 -43.55 28.34
C GLY A 327 14.06 -43.28 29.82
N SER A 328 13.56 -44.27 30.56
CA SER A 328 13.24 -44.15 31.99
C SER A 328 13.46 -45.45 32.77
N LEU A 329 13.61 -45.31 34.10
CA LEU A 329 13.59 -46.41 35.07
C LEU A 329 12.27 -46.40 35.83
N HIS A 330 11.66 -47.57 35.95
CA HIS A 330 10.47 -47.78 36.76
C HIS A 330 10.84 -48.55 38.01
N LEU A 331 10.51 -47.99 39.17
CA LEU A 331 10.75 -48.58 40.48
C LEU A 331 9.42 -48.96 41.10
N THR A 332 9.21 -50.23 41.43
CA THR A 332 8.00 -50.73 42.11
C THR A 332 8.35 -51.31 43.46
N ARG A 333 7.68 -50.89 44.54
CA ARG A 333 8.02 -51.33 45.90
C ARG A 333 7.72 -52.83 46.09
N LEU A 334 8.68 -53.57 46.64
CA LEU A 334 8.51 -54.99 46.99
C LEU A 334 7.95 -55.08 48.41
N HIS A 335 6.69 -55.52 48.56
CA HIS A 335 6.11 -55.80 49.87
C HIS A 335 6.43 -57.24 50.30
N SER A 336 7.07 -57.41 51.46
CA SER A 336 7.08 -58.68 52.18
C SER A 336 5.75 -58.84 52.93
N SER A 337 4.95 -59.82 52.54
CA SER A 337 3.67 -60.10 53.19
C SER A 337 3.87 -60.84 54.52
N GLU A 338 3.99 -60.10 55.62
CA GLU A 338 3.69 -60.61 56.96
C GLU A 338 2.80 -59.60 57.69
N THR A 339 1.49 -59.86 57.66
CA THR A 339 0.55 -59.87 58.80
C THR A 339 -0.85 -59.58 58.29
N GLY A 340 -1.78 -60.49 58.64
CA GLY A 340 -3.19 -60.35 58.35
C GLY A 340 -3.81 -59.28 59.23
N ASP A 341 -4.59 -58.42 58.60
CA ASP A 341 -5.83 -57.94 59.21
C ASP A 341 -6.87 -57.71 58.11
N GLY A 342 -7.96 -58.47 58.19
CA GLY A 342 -9.06 -58.51 57.24
C GLY A 342 -9.96 -57.28 57.33
N ARG A 343 -9.41 -56.10 57.01
CA ARG A 343 -10.20 -54.91 56.70
C ARG A 343 -10.18 -54.71 55.18
N PRO A 344 -11.32 -54.50 54.51
CA PRO A 344 -11.32 -54.14 53.11
C PRO A 344 -10.61 -52.79 52.98
N ARG A 345 -9.36 -52.81 52.50
CA ARG A 345 -8.73 -51.61 51.94
C ARG A 345 -9.50 -51.33 50.65
N TRP A 346 -10.28 -50.27 50.67
CA TRP A 346 -10.97 -49.71 49.51
C TRP A 346 -10.10 -49.85 48.25
N GLU A 347 -10.63 -50.49 47.21
CA GLU A 347 -10.11 -50.38 45.84
C GLU A 347 -10.28 -48.92 45.40
N SER A 348 -9.34 -48.06 45.80
CA SER A 348 -9.32 -46.64 45.48
C SER A 348 -8.78 -46.40 44.06
N SER A 349 -9.42 -46.95 43.02
CA SER A 349 -8.93 -46.73 41.64
C SER A 349 -9.94 -46.86 40.49
N ARG A 350 -11.26 -46.74 40.70
CA ARG A 350 -12.20 -46.49 39.57
C ARG A 350 -12.97 -45.20 39.75
N PHE A 351 -12.46 -44.12 39.16
CA PHE A 351 -13.23 -42.90 38.95
C PHE A 351 -14.38 -43.20 37.98
N PRO A 352 -15.58 -42.62 38.19
CA PRO A 352 -16.65 -42.68 37.19
C PRO A 352 -16.13 -42.09 35.86
N PRO A 353 -16.58 -42.63 34.71
CA PRO A 353 -16.17 -42.11 33.42
C PRO A 353 -16.58 -40.65 33.31
N PHE A 354 -15.65 -39.80 32.87
CA PHE A 354 -15.87 -38.39 32.59
C PHE A 354 -15.29 -38.05 31.22
N VAL A 355 -16.12 -37.45 30.36
CA VAL A 355 -15.74 -37.12 28.98
C VAL A 355 -16.01 -35.66 28.64
N GLN A 356 -15.34 -35.15 27.62
CA GLN A 356 -15.65 -33.88 26.99
C GLN A 356 -16.36 -34.15 25.67
N VAL A 357 -17.55 -33.58 25.48
CA VAL A 357 -18.34 -33.69 24.26
C VAL A 357 -18.24 -32.36 23.53
N THR A 358 -17.57 -32.34 22.39
CA THR A 358 -17.54 -31.16 21.51
C THR A 358 -18.54 -31.38 20.39
N ARG A 359 -19.58 -30.54 20.30
CA ARG A 359 -20.53 -30.51 19.19
C ARG A 359 -20.12 -29.38 18.25
N ASN A 360 -19.65 -29.75 17.06
CA ASN A 360 -19.34 -28.80 16.01
C ASN A 360 -20.51 -28.70 15.03
N ILE A 361 -21.29 -27.63 15.14
CA ILE A 361 -22.52 -27.39 14.39
C ILE A 361 -22.20 -26.46 13.23
N GLU A 362 -22.38 -26.97 12.02
CA GLU A 362 -22.11 -26.26 10.77
C GLU A 362 -23.43 -25.79 10.16
N LEU A 363 -23.65 -24.48 10.18
CA LEU A 363 -24.79 -23.83 9.53
C LEU A 363 -24.38 -23.44 8.09
N GLY A 364 -24.40 -24.41 7.18
CA GLY A 364 -24.05 -24.25 5.76
C GLY A 364 -25.27 -24.34 4.83
N LEU A 365 -25.05 -24.77 3.58
CA LEU A 365 -26.17 -25.10 2.66
C LEU A 365 -27.01 -26.26 3.22
N ASP A 366 -26.32 -27.28 3.74
CA ASP A 366 -26.86 -28.32 4.60
C ASP A 366 -26.38 -28.05 6.03
N TRP A 367 -27.22 -28.32 7.02
CA TRP A 367 -26.81 -28.22 8.42
C TRP A 367 -26.30 -29.57 8.89
N ARG A 368 -25.11 -29.57 9.50
CA ARG A 368 -24.47 -30.79 9.98
C ARG A 368 -23.96 -30.58 11.38
N VAL A 369 -23.86 -31.67 12.13
CA VAL A 369 -23.16 -31.68 13.41
C VAL A 369 -22.11 -32.78 13.40
N THR A 370 -20.89 -32.41 13.76
CA THR A 370 -19.82 -33.37 14.05
C THR A 370 -19.64 -33.39 15.55
N THR A 371 -20.02 -34.49 16.18
CA THR A 371 -19.86 -34.66 17.63
C THR A 371 -18.62 -35.48 17.92
N THR A 372 -17.75 -34.94 18.76
CA THR A 372 -16.51 -35.58 19.19
C THR A 372 -16.53 -35.76 20.69
N VAL A 373 -16.43 -37.01 21.13
CA VAL A 373 -16.35 -37.38 22.54
C VAL A 373 -14.91 -37.72 22.86
N GLN A 374 -14.30 -36.96 23.76
CA GLN A 374 -12.94 -37.13 24.20
C GLN A 374 -12.89 -37.63 25.65
N ARG A 375 -12.12 -38.69 25.88
CA ARG A 375 -11.86 -39.26 27.20
C ARG A 375 -11.08 -38.28 28.08
N ILE A 376 -11.57 -38.04 29.30
CA ILE A 376 -10.85 -37.30 30.34
C ILE A 376 -10.46 -38.25 31.48
N ALA A 377 -11.41 -39.03 31.99
CA ALA A 377 -11.17 -40.05 33.01
C ALA A 377 -12.11 -41.26 32.82
N PRO A 378 -11.71 -42.49 33.20
CA PRO A 378 -10.35 -42.91 33.51
C PRO A 378 -9.45 -42.88 32.26
N VAL A 379 -8.14 -42.66 32.46
CA VAL A 379 -7.14 -42.61 31.37
C VAL A 379 -7.06 -43.93 30.59
N GLN A 380 -7.32 -45.06 31.27
CA GLN A 380 -7.40 -46.39 30.69
C GLN A 380 -8.65 -47.13 31.18
N GLY A 381 -9.13 -48.08 30.38
CA GLY A 381 -10.29 -48.93 30.70
C GLY A 381 -11.46 -48.73 29.74
N ALA A 382 -12.18 -49.81 29.44
CA ALA A 382 -13.35 -49.74 28.57
C ALA A 382 -14.44 -48.92 29.25
N MET A 383 -15.13 -48.07 28.48
CA MET A 383 -16.26 -47.29 28.98
C MET A 383 -17.38 -47.23 27.96
N THR A 384 -18.59 -47.06 28.47
CA THR A 384 -19.80 -46.93 27.66
C THR A 384 -20.65 -45.83 28.27
N LEU A 385 -21.18 -44.95 27.42
CA LEU A 385 -21.95 -43.78 27.81
C LEU A 385 -23.05 -43.51 26.79
N GLU A 386 -24.21 -43.06 27.26
CA GLU A 386 -25.34 -42.68 26.42
C GLU A 386 -25.40 -41.15 26.34
N LEU A 387 -25.38 -40.60 25.12
CA LEU A 387 -25.46 -39.16 24.90
C LEU A 387 -26.76 -38.80 24.19
N PRO A 388 -27.45 -37.71 24.60
CA PRO A 388 -28.61 -37.22 23.88
C PRO A 388 -28.21 -36.65 22.51
N LEU A 389 -28.99 -36.96 21.48
CA LEU A 389 -28.91 -36.30 20.19
C LEU A 389 -29.63 -34.94 20.25
N ILE A 390 -29.23 -34.01 19.38
CA ILE A 390 -29.97 -32.74 19.19
C ILE A 390 -31.34 -33.08 18.59
N GLU A 391 -32.37 -32.28 18.89
CA GLU A 391 -33.70 -32.47 18.32
C GLU A 391 -33.65 -32.48 16.78
N GLY A 392 -34.15 -33.57 16.18
CA GLY A 392 -34.13 -33.78 14.73
C GLY A 392 -32.79 -34.25 14.14
N GLU A 393 -31.74 -34.43 14.95
CA GLU A 393 -30.44 -34.96 14.50
C GLU A 393 -30.55 -36.40 13.97
N SER A 394 -29.99 -36.65 12.79
CA SER A 394 -29.91 -37.98 12.17
C SER A 394 -28.46 -38.38 11.91
N VAL A 395 -27.98 -39.42 12.60
CA VAL A 395 -26.59 -39.91 12.52
C VAL A 395 -26.30 -40.51 11.13
N LEU A 396 -25.21 -40.05 10.51
CA LEU A 396 -24.76 -40.50 9.18
C LEU A 396 -23.62 -41.52 9.24
N SER A 397 -22.87 -41.56 10.34
CA SER A 397 -21.73 -42.47 10.48
C SER A 397 -22.16 -43.92 10.72
N GLU A 398 -21.46 -44.85 10.07
CA GLU A 398 -21.67 -46.29 10.22
C GLU A 398 -21.28 -46.79 11.63
N ASN A 399 -21.83 -47.94 12.05
CA ASN A 399 -21.56 -48.61 13.33
C ASN A 399 -21.97 -47.84 14.60
N MET A 400 -22.79 -46.80 14.49
CA MET A 400 -23.39 -46.11 15.64
C MET A 400 -24.75 -46.71 16.00
N THR A 401 -25.00 -46.98 17.28
CA THR A 401 -26.31 -47.48 17.75
C THR A 401 -27.09 -46.34 18.39
N VAL A 402 -28.26 -46.02 17.82
CA VAL A 402 -29.17 -45.00 18.34
C VAL A 402 -30.43 -45.68 18.88
N ARG A 403 -30.84 -45.32 20.10
CA ARG A 403 -32.09 -45.76 20.73
C ARG A 403 -32.71 -44.60 21.49
N ASP A 404 -34.01 -44.40 21.33
CA ASP A 404 -34.79 -43.39 22.08
C ASP A 404 -34.19 -41.97 22.07
N GLY A 405 -33.65 -41.54 20.92
CA GLY A 405 -33.02 -40.21 20.77
C GLY A 405 -31.64 -40.08 21.43
N LYS A 406 -31.07 -41.18 21.93
CA LYS A 406 -29.73 -41.24 22.51
C LYS A 406 -28.82 -42.13 21.67
N ILE A 407 -27.55 -41.76 21.61
CA ILE A 407 -26.49 -42.53 20.96
C ILE A 407 -25.65 -43.26 22.00
N LEU A 408 -25.43 -44.57 21.78
CA LEU A 408 -24.55 -45.39 22.62
C LEU A 408 -23.11 -45.23 22.13
N VAL A 409 -22.27 -44.63 22.97
CA VAL A 409 -20.83 -44.44 22.70
C VAL A 409 -20.05 -45.44 23.51
N SER A 410 -19.34 -46.34 22.83
CA SER A 410 -18.45 -47.32 23.43
C SER A 410 -17.00 -47.00 23.09
N MET A 411 -16.12 -47.00 24.08
CA MET A 411 -14.69 -46.77 23.91
C MET A 411 -13.86 -47.94 24.44
N ASN A 412 -12.91 -48.40 23.64
CA ASN A 412 -11.92 -49.41 24.03
C ASN A 412 -10.96 -48.86 25.12
N PRO A 413 -10.24 -49.73 25.88
CA PRO A 413 -9.41 -49.32 27.00
C PRO A 413 -8.36 -48.23 26.75
N THR A 414 -7.86 -48.10 25.52
CA THR A 414 -6.86 -47.11 25.11
C THR A 414 -7.42 -46.06 24.14
N GLN A 415 -8.70 -46.14 23.78
CA GLN A 415 -9.33 -45.24 22.83
C GLN A 415 -9.63 -43.90 23.50
N GLY A 416 -8.93 -42.85 23.06
CA GLY A 416 -9.06 -41.49 23.62
C GLY A 416 -10.19 -40.64 23.04
N ARG A 417 -10.74 -41.03 21.87
CA ARG A 417 -11.77 -40.25 21.16
C ARG A 417 -12.69 -41.13 20.32
N VAL A 418 -13.96 -40.73 20.24
CA VAL A 418 -14.95 -41.21 19.26
C VAL A 418 -15.57 -39.99 18.57
N THR A 419 -15.74 -40.05 17.26
CA THR A 419 -16.32 -38.97 16.46
C THR A 419 -17.34 -39.55 15.48
N TRP A 420 -18.46 -38.87 15.33
CA TRP A 420 -19.44 -39.16 14.28
C TRP A 420 -19.97 -37.86 13.67
N GLN A 421 -20.59 -38.01 12.50
CA GLN A 421 -21.28 -36.95 11.78
C GLN A 421 -22.77 -37.26 11.72
N SER A 422 -23.57 -36.21 11.84
CA SER A 422 -25.02 -36.25 11.72
C SER A 422 -25.51 -35.12 10.82
N ASN A 423 -26.61 -35.37 10.13
CA ASN A 423 -27.38 -34.33 9.46
C ASN A 423 -28.35 -33.68 10.46
N LEU A 424 -28.56 -32.38 10.32
CA LEU A 424 -29.50 -31.61 11.13
C LEU A 424 -30.51 -30.93 10.20
N PRO A 425 -31.83 -30.99 10.48
CA PRO A 425 -32.81 -30.26 9.69
C PRO A 425 -32.60 -28.75 9.84
N ARG A 426 -32.86 -27.99 8.76
CA ARG A 426 -32.72 -26.52 8.72
C ARG A 426 -33.91 -25.85 9.41
N THR A 427 -34.04 -26.08 10.70
CA THR A 427 -35.11 -25.55 11.54
C THR A 427 -34.55 -24.43 12.42
N SER A 428 -35.18 -23.26 12.36
CA SER A 428 -34.84 -22.09 13.19
C SER A 428 -36.09 -21.67 13.97
N PRO A 429 -36.01 -21.48 15.30
CA PRO A 429 -34.81 -21.57 16.14
C PRO A 429 -34.31 -23.00 16.36
N LEU A 430 -32.97 -23.15 16.42
CA LEU A 430 -32.31 -24.38 16.87
C LEU A 430 -32.00 -24.27 18.37
N ASN A 431 -32.53 -25.19 19.17
CA ASN A 431 -32.31 -25.20 20.61
C ASN A 431 -31.30 -26.30 20.98
N LEU A 432 -30.21 -25.91 21.65
CA LEU A 432 -29.25 -26.82 22.27
C LEU A 432 -29.47 -26.80 23.78
N ALA A 433 -29.49 -27.97 24.41
CA ALA A 433 -29.66 -28.09 25.86
C ALA A 433 -28.60 -29.04 26.42
N SER A 434 -28.00 -28.64 27.54
CA SER A 434 -27.07 -29.49 28.29
C SER A 434 -27.81 -30.25 29.39
N GLU A 435 -27.59 -31.56 29.52
CA GLU A 435 -28.20 -32.36 30.59
C GLU A 435 -27.68 -31.95 31.99
N ALA A 436 -28.58 -31.86 32.96
CA ALA A 436 -28.21 -31.62 34.34
C ALA A 436 -27.49 -32.83 34.94
N SER A 437 -26.37 -32.58 35.65
CA SER A 437 -25.61 -33.61 36.38
C SER A 437 -25.06 -34.76 35.51
N ALA A 438 -24.78 -34.50 34.24
CA ALA A 438 -24.20 -35.49 33.34
C ALA A 438 -22.72 -35.80 33.67
N PRO A 439 -22.24 -37.05 33.44
CA PRO A 439 -20.83 -37.41 33.54
C PRO A 439 -19.98 -36.88 32.36
N TRP A 440 -20.33 -35.72 31.82
CA TRP A 440 -19.57 -35.05 30.77
C TRP A 440 -19.72 -33.53 30.84
N LYS A 441 -18.82 -32.84 30.16
CA LYS A 441 -18.95 -31.42 29.84
C LYS A 441 -19.15 -31.25 28.35
N GLU A 442 -20.01 -30.31 27.95
CA GLU A 442 -20.21 -29.99 26.54
C GLU A 442 -19.43 -28.73 26.14
N VAL A 443 -19.02 -28.68 24.88
CA VAL A 443 -18.52 -27.49 24.19
C VAL A 443 -19.30 -27.40 22.89
N TRP A 444 -20.01 -26.29 22.67
CA TRP A 444 -20.74 -26.06 21.43
C TRP A 444 -19.95 -25.07 20.56
N LEU A 445 -19.57 -25.53 19.38
CA LEU A 445 -18.92 -24.73 18.35
C LEU A 445 -19.96 -24.52 17.25
N VAL A 446 -20.45 -23.30 17.08
CA VAL A 446 -21.41 -22.96 16.02
C VAL A 446 -20.68 -22.21 14.92
N ASN A 447 -20.47 -22.89 13.79
CA ASN A 447 -19.88 -22.31 12.60
C ASN A 447 -20.98 -21.77 11.69
N VAL A 448 -21.05 -20.45 11.57
CA VAL A 448 -22.04 -19.73 10.77
C VAL A 448 -21.45 -19.45 9.38
N GLY A 449 -21.96 -20.16 8.37
CA GLY A 449 -21.54 -19.96 6.98
C GLY A 449 -22.00 -18.60 6.42
N SER A 450 -21.35 -18.13 5.34
CA SER A 450 -21.59 -16.82 4.71
C SER A 450 -23.03 -16.54 4.25
N VAL A 451 -23.84 -17.58 4.09
CA VAL A 451 -25.25 -17.47 3.66
C VAL A 451 -26.23 -17.32 4.81
N TRP A 452 -25.78 -17.39 6.07
CA TRP A 452 -26.62 -17.29 7.26
C TRP A 452 -26.19 -16.13 8.15
N HIS A 453 -27.17 -15.47 8.75
CA HIS A 453 -27.01 -14.63 9.93
C HIS A 453 -27.51 -15.43 11.14
N ALA A 454 -26.77 -15.43 12.25
CA ALA A 454 -27.14 -16.15 13.45
C ALA A 454 -27.14 -15.23 14.67
N GLU A 455 -28.23 -15.26 15.44
CA GLU A 455 -28.34 -14.63 16.74
C GLU A 455 -28.37 -15.69 17.84
N PHE A 456 -27.72 -15.39 18.97
CA PHE A 456 -27.53 -16.32 20.08
C PHE A 456 -28.18 -15.77 21.34
N SER A 457 -28.94 -16.60 22.06
CA SER A 457 -29.47 -16.26 23.38
C SER A 457 -29.41 -17.44 24.35
N GLY A 458 -29.26 -17.16 25.65
CA GLY A 458 -29.03 -18.16 26.69
C GLY A 458 -27.59 -18.17 27.18
N VAL A 459 -26.81 -19.19 26.78
CA VAL A 459 -25.39 -19.32 27.16
C VAL A 459 -24.55 -18.20 26.53
N PRO A 460 -23.71 -17.49 27.31
CA PRO A 460 -22.86 -16.41 26.77
C PRO A 460 -21.76 -16.95 25.85
N GLU A 461 -21.52 -16.24 24.74
CA GLU A 461 -20.44 -16.51 23.79
C GLU A 461 -19.07 -16.26 24.46
N SER A 462 -18.14 -17.20 24.30
CA SER A 462 -16.75 -17.10 24.79
C SER A 462 -15.83 -16.51 23.72
N GLU A 463 -14.72 -15.89 24.13
CA GLU A 463 -13.73 -15.34 23.20
C GLU A 463 -13.05 -16.47 22.42
N SER A 464 -13.31 -16.53 21.10
CA SER A 464 -12.73 -17.54 20.22
C SER A 464 -11.38 -17.05 19.68
N GLY A 465 -10.28 -17.70 20.09
CA GLY A 465 -8.92 -17.35 19.65
C GLY A 465 -8.59 -17.67 18.18
N GLY A 466 -9.53 -18.19 17.40
CA GLY A 466 -9.33 -18.64 16.03
C GLY A 466 -10.22 -17.92 15.02
N ARG A 467 -9.80 -16.75 14.52
CA ARG A 467 -10.32 -16.22 13.25
C ARG A 467 -9.79 -17.08 12.11
N HIS A 468 -10.47 -18.17 11.77
CA HIS A 468 -10.39 -18.66 10.40
C HIS A 468 -11.09 -17.60 9.54
N ALA A 469 -10.35 -16.99 8.62
CA ALA A 469 -10.72 -15.73 7.96
C ALA A 469 -12.06 -15.73 7.20
N ASP A 470 -12.69 -16.89 7.03
CA ASP A 470 -13.82 -17.10 6.12
C ASP A 470 -15.15 -17.49 6.78
N VAL A 471 -15.16 -17.91 8.06
CA VAL A 471 -16.35 -18.43 8.75
C VAL A 471 -16.39 -17.92 10.18
N ARG A 472 -17.54 -17.38 10.61
CA ARG A 472 -17.73 -16.98 12.01
C ARG A 472 -17.96 -18.24 12.85
N THR A 473 -17.05 -18.52 13.79
CA THR A 473 -17.20 -19.58 14.79
C THR A 473 -17.55 -18.95 16.13
N ALA A 474 -18.73 -19.26 16.66
CA ALA A 474 -19.14 -18.89 18.02
C ALA A 474 -18.95 -20.09 18.96
N GLU A 475 -18.27 -19.88 20.09
CA GLU A 475 -17.91 -20.93 21.03
C GLU A 475 -18.64 -20.75 22.37
N PHE A 476 -19.23 -21.84 22.88
CA PHE A 476 -20.04 -21.83 24.10
C PHE A 476 -19.66 -23.00 25.02
N TYR A 477 -19.62 -22.69 26.33
CA TYR A 477 -19.31 -23.64 27.40
C TYR A 477 -20.51 -23.75 28.37
N PRO A 478 -21.57 -24.48 27.99
CA PRO A 478 -22.76 -24.62 28.82
C PRO A 478 -22.46 -25.34 30.13
N ARG A 479 -23.13 -24.93 31.21
CA ARG A 479 -23.26 -25.72 32.44
C ARG A 479 -24.45 -26.67 32.33
N GLY A 480 -24.44 -27.73 33.14
CA GLY A 480 -25.54 -28.69 33.15
C GLY A 480 -26.88 -28.01 33.44
N GLY A 481 -27.87 -28.20 32.57
CA GLY A 481 -29.19 -27.57 32.62
C GLY A 481 -29.30 -26.24 31.85
N GLU A 482 -28.21 -25.68 31.31
CA GLU A 482 -28.29 -24.48 30.47
C GLU A 482 -28.68 -24.81 29.03
N SER A 483 -29.29 -23.83 28.34
CA SER A 483 -29.71 -23.94 26.95
C SER A 483 -29.21 -22.77 26.11
N LEU A 484 -28.85 -23.05 24.86
CA LEU A 484 -28.53 -22.05 23.84
C LEU A 484 -29.60 -22.11 22.75
N GLN A 485 -30.22 -20.97 22.48
CA GLN A 485 -31.07 -20.79 21.31
C GLN A 485 -30.27 -20.11 20.20
N VAL A 486 -30.26 -20.74 19.03
CA VAL A 486 -29.62 -20.24 17.81
C VAL A 486 -30.71 -19.87 16.80
N VAL A 487 -30.90 -18.57 16.57
CA VAL A 487 -31.83 -18.06 15.55
C VAL A 487 -31.02 -17.80 14.28
N ALA A 488 -31.06 -18.76 13.35
CA ALA A 488 -30.42 -18.62 12.06
C ALA A 488 -31.42 -18.11 11.01
N THR A 489 -31.08 -17.03 10.32
CA THR A 489 -31.88 -16.43 9.24
C THR A 489 -31.03 -16.28 7.99
N ARG A 490 -31.62 -16.46 6.82
CA ARG A 490 -30.93 -16.22 5.54
C ARG A 490 -31.18 -14.76 5.13
N PRO A 491 -30.15 -13.91 5.02
CA PRO A 491 -30.32 -12.55 4.56
C PRO A 491 -30.91 -12.50 3.14
N GLU A 492 -31.76 -11.51 2.86
CA GLU A 492 -32.21 -11.25 1.50
C GLU A 492 -31.03 -10.78 0.63
N ALA A 493 -31.02 -11.20 -0.63
CA ALA A 493 -29.99 -10.78 -1.57
C ALA A 493 -30.16 -9.29 -1.88
N ALA A 494 -29.09 -8.51 -1.71
CA ALA A 494 -29.07 -7.13 -2.19
C ALA A 494 -29.19 -7.10 -3.72
N GLN A 495 -29.77 -6.04 -4.28
CA GLN A 495 -29.67 -5.79 -5.71
C GLN A 495 -28.26 -5.30 -6.06
N GLY A 496 -27.72 -5.77 -7.18
CA GLY A 496 -26.40 -5.36 -7.64
C GLY A 496 -26.09 -5.91 -9.03
N THR A 497 -25.10 -5.31 -9.69
CA THR A 497 -24.77 -5.62 -11.07
C THR A 497 -23.92 -6.87 -11.19
N THR A 498 -24.15 -7.63 -12.25
CA THR A 498 -23.34 -8.80 -12.64
C THR A 498 -22.26 -8.46 -13.66
N LEU A 499 -22.25 -7.22 -14.17
CA LEU A 499 -21.30 -6.69 -15.14
C LEU A 499 -20.72 -5.38 -14.60
N ALA A 500 -19.41 -5.21 -14.74
CA ALA A 500 -18.75 -3.94 -14.51
C ALA A 500 -17.65 -3.73 -15.55
N PHE A 501 -17.60 -2.53 -16.12
CA PHE A 501 -16.47 -2.11 -16.95
C PHE A 501 -15.38 -1.53 -16.03
N ASP A 502 -14.29 -2.26 -15.87
CA ASP A 502 -13.20 -1.84 -14.99
C ASP A 502 -12.30 -0.79 -15.62
N SER A 503 -12.18 -0.80 -16.96
CA SER A 503 -11.47 0.23 -17.71
C SER A 503 -12.14 0.52 -19.06
N VAL A 504 -12.15 1.81 -19.42
CA VAL A 504 -12.71 2.30 -20.68
C VAL A 504 -11.74 3.29 -21.29
N GLY A 505 -11.16 2.96 -22.44
CA GLY A 505 -10.28 3.86 -23.19
C GLY A 505 -10.90 4.23 -24.53
N VAL A 506 -11.24 5.51 -24.74
CA VAL A 506 -11.78 6.02 -26.00
C VAL A 506 -10.73 6.89 -26.67
N ARG A 507 -10.21 6.47 -27.82
CA ARG A 507 -9.29 7.25 -28.66
C ARG A 507 -10.02 7.76 -29.89
N ILE A 508 -9.96 9.06 -30.13
CA ILE A 508 -10.58 9.76 -31.24
C ILE A 508 -9.49 10.40 -32.10
N GLU A 509 -9.36 9.93 -33.34
CA GLU A 509 -8.54 10.56 -34.38
C GLU A 509 -9.41 11.48 -35.23
N GLN A 510 -9.30 12.79 -35.01
CA GLN A 510 -10.10 13.77 -35.73
C GLN A 510 -9.45 14.16 -37.06
N GLY A 511 -10.05 13.71 -38.16
CA GLY A 511 -9.70 14.14 -39.51
C GLY A 511 -10.39 15.46 -39.91
N ALA A 512 -10.10 15.93 -41.12
CA ALA A 512 -10.70 17.15 -41.65
C ALA A 512 -12.21 17.01 -41.94
N ARG A 513 -12.66 15.79 -42.32
CA ARG A 513 -14.04 15.50 -42.75
C ARG A 513 -14.72 14.35 -42.01
N SER A 514 -13.94 13.51 -41.35
CA SER A 514 -14.41 12.35 -40.61
C SER A 514 -13.61 12.21 -39.32
N ARG A 515 -14.14 11.45 -38.37
CA ARG A 515 -13.40 10.99 -37.19
C ARG A 515 -13.43 9.47 -37.12
N THR A 516 -12.32 8.89 -36.70
CA THR A 516 -12.25 7.46 -36.36
C THR A 516 -12.16 7.35 -34.84
N THR A 517 -13.00 6.51 -34.25
CA THR A 517 -12.99 6.28 -32.81
C THR A 517 -12.67 4.81 -32.54
N THR A 518 -11.75 4.58 -31.63
CA THR A 518 -11.42 3.25 -31.10
C THR A 518 -11.74 3.24 -29.61
N MET A 519 -12.62 2.34 -29.19
CA MET A 519 -12.99 2.13 -27.80
C MET A 519 -12.47 0.79 -27.31
N ASN A 520 -11.65 0.82 -26.26
CA ASN A 520 -11.16 -0.36 -25.54
C ASN A 520 -11.94 -0.49 -24.23
N LEU A 521 -12.54 -1.65 -24.01
CA LEU A 521 -13.28 -1.99 -22.81
C LEU A 521 -12.61 -3.18 -22.15
N SER A 522 -12.36 -3.09 -20.86
CA SER A 522 -12.07 -4.26 -20.02
C SER A 522 -13.21 -4.41 -19.03
N TYR A 523 -13.83 -5.58 -19.01
CA TYR A 523 -14.97 -5.84 -18.14
C TYR A 523 -14.79 -7.14 -17.38
N ARG A 524 -15.51 -7.23 -16.27
CA ARG A 524 -15.69 -8.45 -15.49
C ARG A 524 -17.18 -8.75 -15.35
N SER A 525 -17.52 -10.02 -15.53
CA SER A 525 -18.88 -10.50 -15.39
C SER A 525 -18.97 -11.80 -14.60
N THR A 526 -20.00 -11.93 -13.76
CA THR A 526 -20.31 -13.19 -13.05
C THR A 526 -21.27 -14.08 -13.82
N ARG A 527 -21.82 -13.61 -14.94
CA ARG A 527 -22.78 -14.36 -15.76
C ARG A 527 -22.70 -13.94 -17.24
N GLY A 528 -22.90 -14.90 -18.14
CA GLY A 528 -23.05 -14.61 -19.56
C GLY A 528 -24.39 -13.96 -19.87
N ALA A 529 -24.38 -12.90 -20.69
CA ALA A 529 -25.57 -12.16 -21.11
C ALA A 529 -25.35 -11.47 -22.46
N GLN A 530 -26.42 -11.01 -23.09
CA GLN A 530 -26.31 -10.01 -24.16
C GLN A 530 -26.40 -8.63 -23.52
N HIS A 531 -25.49 -7.73 -23.90
CA HIS A 531 -25.41 -6.39 -23.36
C HIS A 531 -25.39 -5.37 -24.49
N VAL A 532 -26.24 -4.35 -24.40
CA VAL A 532 -26.37 -3.33 -25.45
C VAL A 532 -25.61 -2.08 -25.03
N ILE A 533 -24.74 -1.60 -25.92
CA ILE A 533 -24.13 -0.28 -25.80
C ILE A 533 -24.70 0.64 -26.88
N ARG A 534 -24.88 1.93 -26.57
CA ARG A 534 -25.33 2.93 -27.54
C ARG A 534 -24.14 3.76 -28.01
N LEU A 535 -23.94 3.73 -29.32
CA LEU A 535 -22.99 4.54 -30.06
C LEU A 535 -23.72 5.74 -30.68
N PRO A 536 -23.00 6.75 -31.19
CA PRO A 536 -23.60 7.83 -31.95
C PRO A 536 -24.43 7.32 -33.13
N ALA A 537 -25.53 8.00 -33.47
CA ALA A 537 -26.45 7.57 -34.52
C ALA A 537 -25.80 7.46 -35.92
N GLU A 538 -24.71 8.20 -36.17
CA GLU A 538 -23.95 8.20 -37.43
C GLU A 538 -22.70 7.29 -37.39
N ALA A 539 -22.60 6.39 -36.40
CA ALA A 539 -21.45 5.49 -36.24
C ALA A 539 -21.52 4.29 -37.19
N ASP A 540 -20.57 4.23 -38.14
CA ASP A 540 -20.34 3.06 -38.98
C ASP A 540 -19.28 2.16 -38.33
N VAL A 541 -19.72 1.06 -37.71
CA VAL A 541 -18.85 0.11 -36.99
C VAL A 541 -18.01 -0.68 -38.00
N THR A 542 -16.70 -0.45 -37.98
CA THR A 542 -15.76 -1.07 -38.93
C THR A 542 -15.17 -2.37 -38.40
N ARG A 543 -14.99 -2.50 -37.08
CA ARG A 543 -14.38 -3.66 -36.45
C ARG A 543 -14.86 -3.82 -35.01
N VAL A 544 -15.16 -5.06 -34.62
CA VAL A 544 -15.34 -5.44 -33.21
C VAL A 544 -14.48 -6.66 -32.93
N THR A 545 -13.65 -6.59 -31.90
CA THR A 545 -12.89 -7.75 -31.43
C THR A 545 -13.20 -8.05 -29.96
N ILE A 546 -13.32 -9.33 -29.64
CA ILE A 546 -13.52 -9.85 -28.28
C ILE A 546 -12.35 -10.79 -27.99
N ASP A 547 -11.55 -10.46 -26.97
CA ASP A 547 -10.32 -11.18 -26.61
C ASP A 547 -9.38 -11.43 -27.80
N GLY A 548 -9.31 -10.45 -28.72
CA GLY A 548 -8.49 -10.49 -29.93
C GLY A 548 -9.14 -11.20 -31.13
N SER A 549 -10.27 -11.88 -30.95
CA SER A 549 -11.02 -12.53 -32.03
C SER A 549 -11.98 -11.54 -32.69
N ASN A 550 -11.98 -11.47 -34.03
CA ASN A 550 -12.84 -10.55 -34.77
C ASN A 550 -14.28 -11.08 -34.88
N GLU A 551 -15.24 -10.32 -34.37
CA GLU A 551 -16.65 -10.67 -34.36
C GLU A 551 -17.41 -9.82 -35.40
N PRO A 552 -18.25 -10.43 -36.26
CA PRO A 552 -18.98 -9.73 -37.32
C PRO A 552 -20.23 -9.01 -36.78
N LEU A 553 -20.06 -8.21 -35.73
CA LEU A 553 -21.14 -7.42 -35.12
C LEU A 553 -21.31 -6.10 -35.88
N ARG A 554 -22.56 -5.64 -35.97
CA ARG A 554 -22.92 -4.33 -36.55
C ARG A 554 -23.80 -3.58 -35.58
N ALA A 555 -23.71 -2.26 -35.60
CA ALA A 555 -24.69 -1.43 -34.89
C ALA A 555 -25.97 -1.32 -35.72
N ASP A 556 -27.11 -1.39 -35.05
CA ASP A 556 -28.44 -1.15 -35.64
C ASP A 556 -29.07 0.05 -34.91
N GLU A 557 -29.45 1.09 -35.66
CA GLU A 557 -29.95 2.36 -35.11
C GLU A 557 -29.08 2.97 -33.98
N GLY A 558 -27.76 2.76 -34.01
CA GLY A 558 -26.82 3.22 -32.98
C GLY A 558 -26.68 2.29 -31.78
N GLU A 559 -27.39 1.17 -31.72
CA GLU A 559 -27.25 0.15 -30.68
C GLU A 559 -26.34 -1.00 -31.15
N LEU A 560 -25.28 -1.28 -30.40
CA LEU A 560 -24.39 -2.41 -30.64
C LEU A 560 -24.60 -3.47 -29.53
N THR A 561 -25.10 -4.64 -29.91
CA THR A 561 -25.30 -5.76 -28.98
C THR A 561 -24.03 -6.59 -28.87
N LEU A 562 -23.46 -6.66 -27.67
CA LEU A 562 -22.24 -7.39 -27.34
C LEU A 562 -22.56 -8.67 -26.57
N PRO A 563 -21.98 -9.82 -26.95
CA PRO A 563 -22.03 -11.03 -26.12
C PRO A 563 -21.05 -10.88 -24.94
N ILE A 564 -21.57 -10.88 -23.73
CA ILE A 564 -20.81 -10.84 -22.47
C ILE A 564 -20.61 -12.28 -21.98
N LEU A 565 -19.37 -12.62 -21.68
CA LEU A 565 -18.97 -13.92 -21.13
C LEU A 565 -18.66 -13.78 -19.63
N PRO A 566 -18.88 -14.83 -18.80
CA PRO A 566 -18.44 -14.83 -17.41
C PRO A 566 -16.91 -14.88 -17.31
N GLY A 567 -16.33 -14.06 -16.43
CA GLY A 567 -14.90 -13.89 -16.28
C GLY A 567 -14.46 -12.45 -16.57
N GLU A 568 -13.16 -12.28 -16.83
CA GLU A 568 -12.55 -11.03 -17.26
C GLU A 568 -12.26 -11.10 -18.76
N HIS A 569 -12.68 -10.09 -19.50
CA HIS A 569 -12.58 -10.07 -20.95
C HIS A 569 -12.31 -8.66 -21.46
N ALA A 570 -11.77 -8.58 -22.69
CA ALA A 570 -11.49 -7.33 -23.37
C ALA A 570 -12.27 -7.21 -24.68
N ILE A 571 -12.90 -6.06 -24.91
CA ILE A 571 -13.60 -5.73 -26.16
C ILE A 571 -12.97 -4.49 -26.77
N ASN A 572 -12.66 -4.55 -28.06
CA ASN A 572 -12.29 -3.37 -28.85
C ASN A 572 -13.37 -3.12 -29.91
N VAL A 573 -13.87 -1.89 -29.96
CA VAL A 573 -14.84 -1.45 -30.96
C VAL A 573 -14.22 -0.28 -31.73
N GLU A 574 -14.14 -0.41 -33.04
CA GLU A 574 -13.71 0.65 -33.94
C GLU A 574 -14.88 1.08 -34.84
N TRP A 575 -15.10 2.38 -34.95
CA TRP A 575 -16.10 2.94 -35.85
C TRP A 575 -15.63 4.26 -36.46
N ARG A 576 -16.29 4.64 -37.55
CA ARG A 576 -16.07 5.91 -38.24
C ARG A 576 -17.34 6.73 -38.28
N GLU A 577 -17.20 8.04 -38.17
CA GLU A 577 -18.29 9.00 -38.30
C GLU A 577 -17.87 10.10 -39.27
N ASP A 578 -18.80 10.56 -40.11
CA ASP A 578 -18.58 11.63 -41.10
C ASP A 578 -18.70 13.04 -40.48
N VAL A 579 -17.99 13.24 -39.37
CA VAL A 579 -17.96 14.50 -38.62
C VAL A 579 -16.66 15.26 -38.87
N ALA A 580 -16.78 16.48 -39.43
CA ALA A 580 -15.65 17.36 -39.70
C ALA A 580 -15.11 18.07 -38.44
N ALA A 581 -13.83 18.46 -38.48
CA ALA A 581 -13.20 19.26 -37.42
C ALA A 581 -13.75 20.70 -37.39
N THR A 582 -14.84 20.92 -36.66
CA THR A 582 -15.44 22.25 -36.48
C THR A 582 -14.74 23.07 -35.39
N ARG A 583 -15.19 24.31 -35.14
CA ARG A 583 -14.69 25.16 -34.05
C ARG A 583 -14.77 24.47 -32.67
N MET A 584 -15.72 23.56 -32.51
CA MET A 584 -15.99 22.83 -31.27
C MET A 584 -15.96 21.34 -31.58
N ALA A 585 -14.83 20.70 -31.35
CA ALA A 585 -14.68 19.25 -31.51
C ALA A 585 -15.11 18.56 -30.21
N ARG A 586 -16.24 17.87 -30.24
CA ARG A 586 -16.77 17.11 -29.09
C ARG A 586 -16.41 15.64 -29.22
N THR A 587 -16.15 14.97 -28.11
CA THR A 587 -16.11 13.50 -28.09
C THR A 587 -17.49 12.93 -28.46
N PRO A 588 -17.55 11.72 -29.04
CA PRO A 588 -18.82 11.04 -29.29
C PRO A 588 -19.59 10.79 -27.99
N ASP A 589 -20.92 10.87 -28.06
CA ASP A 589 -21.80 10.48 -26.97
C ASP A 589 -21.90 8.94 -26.99
N ILE A 590 -21.42 8.30 -25.93
CA ILE A 590 -21.38 6.84 -25.80
C ILE A 590 -22.08 6.47 -24.48
N ASP A 591 -23.04 5.56 -24.55
CA ASP A 591 -23.71 4.99 -23.40
C ASP A 591 -23.38 3.50 -23.29
N LEU A 592 -22.65 3.13 -22.24
CA LEU A 592 -22.29 1.74 -22.01
C LEU A 592 -23.42 0.93 -21.41
N GLY A 593 -24.54 1.53 -20.98
CA GLY A 593 -25.67 0.81 -20.38
C GLY A 593 -25.35 0.10 -19.05
N ALA A 594 -24.13 0.26 -18.51
CA ALA A 594 -23.68 -0.28 -17.23
C ALA A 594 -22.55 0.57 -16.65
N ALA A 595 -22.30 0.41 -15.35
CA ALA A 595 -21.31 1.18 -14.63
C ALA A 595 -19.89 0.92 -15.13
N ALA A 596 -19.12 1.99 -15.24
CA ALA A 596 -17.74 2.00 -15.71
C ALA A 596 -16.82 2.75 -14.75
N SER A 597 -15.57 2.30 -14.67
CA SER A 597 -14.48 3.01 -14.00
C SER A 597 -13.27 3.20 -14.92
N ASN A 598 -12.34 4.06 -14.50
CA ASN A 598 -11.08 4.30 -15.20
C ASN A 598 -11.30 4.70 -16.68
N ILE A 599 -12.07 5.76 -16.87
CA ILE A 599 -12.47 6.24 -18.19
C ILE A 599 -11.42 7.21 -18.69
N THR A 600 -10.72 6.86 -19.77
CA THR A 600 -9.74 7.71 -20.44
C THR A 600 -10.29 8.12 -21.81
N LEU A 601 -10.31 9.43 -22.08
CA LEU A 601 -10.72 10.00 -23.36
C LEU A 601 -9.50 10.65 -24.00
N GLU A 602 -9.08 10.20 -25.16
CA GLU A 602 -7.96 10.72 -25.94
C GLU A 602 -8.50 11.32 -27.24
N LEU A 603 -8.29 12.63 -27.48
CA LEU A 603 -8.67 13.33 -28.69
C LEU A 603 -7.43 13.91 -29.38
N ASN A 604 -7.17 13.44 -30.59
CA ASN A 604 -6.10 13.95 -31.45
C ASN A 604 -6.70 14.89 -32.50
N LEU A 605 -6.44 16.19 -32.36
CA LEU A 605 -6.87 17.20 -33.33
C LEU A 605 -5.92 17.30 -34.52
N PRO A 606 -6.42 17.62 -35.72
CA PRO A 606 -5.57 17.73 -36.90
C PRO A 606 -4.62 18.93 -36.78
N ALA A 607 -3.41 18.80 -37.34
CA ALA A 607 -2.34 19.81 -37.22
C ALA A 607 -2.70 21.20 -37.82
N ASN A 608 -3.71 21.27 -38.68
CA ASN A 608 -4.23 22.53 -39.25
C ASN A 608 -5.20 23.27 -38.31
N ARG A 609 -5.30 22.86 -37.04
CA ARG A 609 -6.11 23.49 -36.01
C ARG A 609 -5.24 24.13 -34.94
N TRP A 610 -5.57 25.37 -34.62
CA TRP A 610 -5.04 26.10 -33.48
C TRP A 610 -5.97 25.87 -32.29
N LEU A 611 -5.52 25.11 -31.30
CA LEU A 611 -6.26 24.89 -30.06
C LEU A 611 -6.36 26.19 -29.26
N LEU A 612 -7.56 26.51 -28.77
CA LEU A 612 -7.83 27.69 -27.95
C LEU A 612 -8.29 27.32 -26.55
N GLY A 613 -8.95 26.19 -26.36
CA GLY A 613 -9.47 25.82 -25.04
C GLY A 613 -9.98 24.40 -25.01
N THR A 614 -10.12 23.87 -23.80
CA THR A 614 -10.61 22.52 -23.52
C THR A 614 -11.65 22.57 -22.40
N ASN A 615 -12.60 21.65 -22.45
CA ASN A 615 -13.58 21.40 -21.40
C ASN A 615 -13.84 19.89 -21.30
N GLY A 616 -14.17 19.38 -20.12
CA GLY A 616 -14.39 17.95 -19.91
C GLY A 616 -14.22 17.52 -18.44
N PRO A 617 -13.94 16.23 -18.20
CA PRO A 617 -13.66 15.69 -16.87
C PRO A 617 -12.60 16.46 -16.07
N ALA A 618 -12.65 16.34 -14.74
CA ALA A 618 -11.84 17.12 -13.81
C ALA A 618 -10.33 16.97 -14.02
N LEU A 619 -9.87 15.76 -14.35
CA LEU A 619 -8.50 15.49 -14.74
C LEU A 619 -8.40 15.56 -16.27
N GLY A 620 -7.75 16.58 -16.80
CA GLY A 620 -7.69 16.80 -18.24
C GLY A 620 -6.71 17.88 -18.69
N PRO A 621 -6.67 18.17 -20.00
CA PRO A 621 -5.75 19.12 -20.59
C PRO A 621 -6.01 20.54 -20.08
N ALA A 622 -4.92 21.27 -19.85
CA ALA A 622 -4.90 22.66 -19.45
C ALA A 622 -4.13 23.49 -20.48
N VAL A 623 -4.78 24.54 -20.98
CA VAL A 623 -4.20 25.47 -21.97
C VAL A 623 -3.56 26.64 -21.23
N LEU A 624 -2.28 26.48 -20.87
CA LEU A 624 -1.60 27.39 -19.93
C LEU A 624 -1.44 28.82 -20.45
N TYR A 625 -1.41 28.99 -21.77
CA TYR A 625 -1.25 30.29 -22.43
C TYR A 625 -2.17 31.38 -21.86
N TRP A 626 -3.42 31.06 -21.48
CA TRP A 626 -4.34 32.07 -20.94
C TRP A 626 -3.94 32.59 -19.57
N SER A 627 -3.37 31.73 -18.72
CA SER A 627 -2.84 32.15 -17.41
C SER A 627 -1.60 33.02 -17.59
N GLU A 628 -0.75 32.69 -18.55
CA GLU A 628 0.45 33.45 -18.90
C GLU A 628 0.09 34.79 -19.54
N LEU A 629 -0.93 34.82 -20.41
CA LEU A 629 -1.46 36.03 -21.02
C LEU A 629 -2.01 36.99 -19.95
N ALA A 630 -2.69 36.48 -18.92
CA ALA A 630 -3.14 37.31 -17.81
C ALA A 630 -1.97 37.98 -17.08
N VAL A 631 -0.88 37.25 -16.83
CA VAL A 631 0.36 37.81 -16.25
C VAL A 631 1.00 38.81 -17.21
N LEU A 632 1.02 38.51 -18.51
CA LEU A 632 1.55 39.39 -19.55
C LEU A 632 0.78 40.69 -19.67
N ILE A 633 -0.55 40.68 -19.52
CA ILE A 633 -1.40 41.88 -19.46
C ILE A 633 -1.01 42.75 -18.25
N LEU A 634 -0.81 42.14 -17.08
CA LEU A 634 -0.39 42.86 -15.87
C LEU A 634 1.01 43.47 -16.04
N LEU A 635 1.95 42.71 -16.62
CA LEU A 635 3.30 43.19 -16.91
C LEU A 635 3.31 44.31 -17.96
N ALA A 636 2.53 44.18 -19.03
CA ALA A 636 2.41 45.21 -20.06
C ALA A 636 1.80 46.51 -19.51
N PHE A 637 0.81 46.39 -18.63
CA PHE A 637 0.24 47.53 -17.92
C PHE A 637 1.28 48.19 -17.00
N ALA A 638 2.04 47.41 -16.23
CA ALA A 638 3.09 47.92 -15.37
C ALA A 638 4.22 48.61 -16.17
N LEU A 639 4.73 47.96 -17.22
CA LEU A 639 5.78 48.49 -18.10
C LEU A 639 5.34 49.75 -18.85
N GLY A 640 4.09 49.81 -19.31
CA GLY A 640 3.55 51.02 -19.96
C GLY A 640 3.32 52.19 -19.00
N ARG A 641 3.39 51.98 -17.68
CA ARG A 641 3.37 53.04 -16.65
C ARG A 641 4.77 53.52 -16.28
N LEU A 642 5.83 52.87 -16.78
CA LEU A 642 7.20 53.36 -16.64
C LEU A 642 7.49 54.40 -17.72
N ASP A 643 7.78 55.63 -17.29
CA ASP A 643 8.20 56.74 -18.15
C ASP A 643 9.60 56.55 -18.76
N TRP A 644 10.21 55.35 -18.63
CA TRP A 644 11.56 55.05 -19.12
C TRP A 644 11.57 54.66 -20.59
N THR A 645 10.45 54.16 -21.12
CA THR A 645 10.37 53.62 -22.47
C THR A 645 9.29 54.37 -23.26
N PRO A 646 9.44 54.54 -24.59
CA PRO A 646 8.44 55.21 -25.41
C PRO A 646 7.21 54.33 -25.69
N LEU A 647 7.16 53.11 -25.15
CA LEU A 647 6.10 52.15 -25.39
C LEU A 647 4.94 52.34 -24.42
N SER A 648 3.74 52.52 -24.95
CA SER A 648 2.49 52.49 -24.19
C SER A 648 2.09 51.06 -23.78
N SER A 649 1.16 50.93 -22.82
CA SER A 649 0.73 49.61 -22.32
C SER A 649 0.21 48.68 -23.42
N TRP A 650 -0.49 49.19 -24.44
CA TRP A 650 -0.97 48.34 -25.54
C TRP A 650 0.16 47.88 -26.46
N GLN A 651 1.23 48.68 -26.62
CA GLN A 651 2.39 48.31 -27.44
C GLN A 651 3.22 47.22 -26.74
N TRP A 652 3.38 47.33 -25.42
CA TRP A 652 3.94 46.27 -24.60
C TRP A 652 3.12 44.98 -24.68
N LEU A 653 1.79 45.10 -24.61
CA LEU A 653 0.88 43.97 -24.74
C LEU A 653 0.98 43.32 -26.12
N LEU A 654 0.97 44.11 -27.19
CA LEU A 654 1.04 43.60 -28.56
C LEU A 654 2.40 42.95 -28.85
N LEU A 655 3.50 43.57 -28.40
CA LEU A 655 4.84 42.96 -28.44
C LEU A 655 4.86 41.61 -27.72
N GLY A 656 4.27 41.57 -26.52
CA GLY A 656 4.14 40.37 -25.72
C GLY A 656 3.33 39.26 -26.40
N ILE A 657 2.14 39.57 -26.92
CA ILE A 657 1.25 38.60 -27.57
C ILE A 657 1.96 37.90 -28.71
N GLY A 658 2.63 38.62 -29.61
CA GLY A 658 3.29 37.99 -30.74
C GLY A 658 4.42 37.06 -30.34
N PHE A 659 5.39 37.52 -29.53
CA PHE A 659 6.48 36.64 -29.10
C PHE A 659 6.03 35.51 -28.18
N SER A 660 4.99 35.70 -27.36
CA SER A 660 4.51 34.68 -26.42
C SER A 660 4.01 33.39 -27.09
N THR A 661 3.64 33.42 -28.38
CA THR A 661 3.16 32.22 -29.10
C THR A 661 4.27 31.36 -29.68
N PHE A 662 5.54 31.82 -29.67
CA PHE A 662 6.66 31.08 -30.25
C PHE A 662 8.00 31.19 -29.49
N SER A 663 8.24 32.24 -28.68
CA SER A 663 9.48 32.38 -27.89
C SER A 663 9.40 33.38 -26.73
N TRP A 664 9.20 32.87 -25.51
CA TRP A 664 9.30 33.66 -24.28
C TRP A 664 10.70 34.21 -23.95
N PRO A 665 11.81 33.47 -24.18
CA PRO A 665 13.15 34.01 -23.92
C PRO A 665 13.46 35.24 -24.78
N VAL A 666 13.06 35.22 -26.06
CA VAL A 666 13.25 36.36 -26.96
C VAL A 666 12.41 37.56 -26.50
N LEU A 667 11.15 37.34 -26.10
CA LEU A 667 10.33 38.41 -25.51
C LEU A 667 11.01 39.06 -24.30
N GLY A 668 11.49 38.26 -23.35
CA GLY A 668 12.16 38.74 -22.15
C GLY A 668 13.41 39.54 -22.47
N PHE A 669 14.22 39.06 -23.41
CA PHE A 669 15.44 39.73 -23.84
C PHE A 669 15.15 41.06 -24.56
N VAL A 670 14.19 41.09 -25.48
CA VAL A 670 13.78 42.32 -26.19
C VAL A 670 13.18 43.34 -25.22
N ALA A 671 12.37 42.89 -24.26
CA ALA A 671 11.82 43.75 -23.21
C ALA A 671 12.93 44.34 -22.33
N ALA A 672 13.89 43.51 -21.90
CA ALA A 672 15.05 43.96 -21.14
C ALA A 672 15.89 44.96 -21.93
N TRP A 673 16.14 44.71 -23.22
CA TRP A 673 16.87 45.63 -24.09
C TRP A 673 16.21 47.02 -24.13
N ILE A 674 14.91 47.10 -24.40
CA ILE A 674 14.16 48.37 -24.44
C ILE A 674 14.23 49.09 -23.08
N VAL A 675 14.02 48.36 -21.97
CA VAL A 675 14.05 48.95 -20.63
C VAL A 675 15.44 49.44 -20.24
N ILE A 676 16.51 48.68 -20.54
CA ILE A 676 17.89 49.06 -20.22
C ILE A 676 18.34 50.28 -21.02
N VAL A 677 17.97 50.37 -22.30
CA VAL A 677 18.25 51.56 -23.12
C VAL A 677 17.54 52.80 -22.55
N GLY A 678 16.28 52.65 -22.12
CA GLY A 678 15.54 53.73 -21.45
C GLY A 678 16.13 54.12 -20.09
N ALA A 679 16.55 53.13 -19.29
CA ALA A 679 17.19 53.35 -18.01
C ALA A 679 18.52 54.10 -18.16
N ARG A 680 19.28 53.84 -19.23
CA ARG A 680 20.55 54.53 -19.52
C ARG A 680 20.39 56.04 -19.71
N ASP A 681 19.31 56.49 -20.36
CA ASP A 681 19.04 57.92 -20.54
C ASP A 681 18.59 58.60 -19.22
N ARG A 682 17.88 57.85 -18.37
CA ARG A 682 17.26 58.36 -17.14
C ARG A 682 18.20 58.38 -15.93
N PHE A 683 18.93 57.28 -15.70
CA PHE A 683 19.82 57.13 -14.55
C PHE A 683 21.24 57.46 -14.96
N ARG A 684 21.56 58.74 -14.88
CA ARG A 684 22.87 59.28 -15.18
C ARG A 684 23.72 59.23 -13.92
N THR A 685 24.63 58.27 -13.88
CA THR A 685 25.68 58.22 -12.86
C THR A 685 26.98 58.71 -13.46
N GLU A 686 27.72 59.54 -12.73
CA GLU A 686 29.07 59.93 -13.12
C GLU A 686 29.99 58.70 -13.00
N THR A 687 30.18 58.01 -14.12
CA THR A 687 31.01 56.81 -14.21
C THR A 687 32.38 57.13 -14.79
N GLY A 688 33.41 56.42 -14.29
CA GLY A 688 34.76 56.49 -14.86
C GLY A 688 34.79 56.01 -16.32
N TRP A 689 35.81 56.45 -17.08
CA TRP A 689 35.93 56.21 -18.53
C TRP A 689 35.79 54.72 -18.92
N LEU A 690 36.38 53.81 -18.15
CA LEU A 690 36.32 52.36 -18.41
C LEU A 690 34.91 51.79 -18.27
N LEU A 691 34.22 52.14 -17.17
CA LEU A 691 32.87 51.66 -16.90
C LEU A 691 31.87 52.21 -17.91
N PHE A 692 32.02 53.47 -18.32
CA PHE A 692 31.23 54.08 -19.39
C PHE A 692 31.43 53.34 -20.72
N ASN A 693 32.67 53.08 -21.12
CA ASN A 693 32.97 52.37 -22.39
C ASN A 693 32.48 50.92 -22.37
N LEU A 694 32.59 50.22 -21.24
CA LEU A 694 32.03 48.87 -21.08
C LEU A 694 30.50 48.87 -21.17
N GLN A 695 29.83 49.86 -20.59
CA GLN A 695 28.38 50.04 -20.73
C GLN A 695 27.98 50.29 -22.19
N GLN A 696 28.70 51.14 -22.93
CA GLN A 696 28.43 51.41 -24.35
C GLN A 696 28.66 50.19 -25.24
N LEU A 697 29.73 49.44 -25.00
CA LEU A 697 29.97 48.17 -25.70
C LEU A 697 28.85 47.16 -25.41
N GLY A 698 28.48 47.01 -24.14
CA GLY A 698 27.40 46.11 -23.71
C GLY A 698 26.05 46.45 -24.35
N LEU A 699 25.67 47.74 -24.38
CA LEU A 699 24.46 48.20 -25.04
C LEU A 699 24.47 47.92 -26.55
N THR A 700 25.62 48.11 -27.20
CA THR A 700 25.78 47.84 -28.64
C THR A 700 25.59 46.36 -28.93
N VAL A 701 26.30 45.50 -28.19
CA VAL A 701 26.20 44.03 -28.32
C VAL A 701 24.77 43.56 -28.06
N MET A 702 24.14 44.02 -26.97
CA MET A 702 22.76 43.68 -26.64
C MET A 702 21.77 44.12 -27.73
N THR A 703 21.97 45.30 -28.33
CA THR A 703 21.11 45.79 -29.43
C THR A 703 21.23 44.92 -30.66
N VAL A 704 22.45 44.55 -31.06
CA VAL A 704 22.68 43.64 -32.20
C VAL A 704 22.04 42.27 -31.93
N ILE A 705 22.26 41.70 -30.74
CA ILE A 705 21.65 40.42 -30.35
C ILE A 705 20.12 40.51 -30.37
N ALA A 706 19.53 41.61 -29.87
CA ALA A 706 18.08 41.79 -29.84
C ALA A 706 17.51 41.84 -31.27
N LEU A 707 18.13 42.59 -32.18
CA LEU A 707 17.69 42.66 -33.57
C LEU A 707 17.83 41.33 -34.30
N VAL A 708 18.95 40.64 -34.12
CA VAL A 708 19.15 39.29 -34.67
C VAL A 708 18.10 38.33 -34.14
N ALA A 709 17.84 38.34 -32.82
CA ALA A 709 16.84 37.48 -32.19
C ALA A 709 15.41 37.76 -32.71
N ILE A 710 15.06 39.03 -32.97
CA ILE A 710 13.77 39.38 -33.59
C ILE A 710 13.68 38.79 -35.01
N VAL A 711 14.72 38.96 -35.83
CA VAL A 711 14.72 38.49 -37.23
C VAL A 711 14.72 36.96 -37.31
N THR A 712 15.51 36.28 -36.49
CA THR A 712 15.63 34.81 -36.54
C THR A 712 14.41 34.10 -35.97
N SER A 713 13.61 34.76 -35.13
CA SER A 713 12.43 34.16 -34.52
C SER A 713 11.13 34.37 -35.30
N LEU A 714 11.08 35.35 -36.22
CA LEU A 714 9.93 35.60 -37.11
C LEU A 714 9.50 34.37 -37.95
N PRO A 715 10.41 33.58 -38.56
CA PRO A 715 10.04 32.34 -39.24
C PRO A 715 9.35 31.34 -38.32
N GLY A 716 9.72 31.28 -37.05
CA GLY A 716 9.08 30.43 -36.04
C GLY A 716 7.61 30.77 -35.86
N GLY A 717 7.25 32.05 -35.82
CA GLY A 717 5.85 32.50 -35.76
C GLY A 717 5.08 32.26 -37.06
N LEU A 718 5.67 32.54 -38.22
CA LEU A 718 5.00 32.49 -39.53
C LEU A 718 4.89 31.07 -40.12
N LEU A 719 5.88 30.20 -39.90
CA LEU A 719 5.88 28.84 -40.44
C LEU A 719 5.49 27.80 -39.38
N GLY A 720 5.79 28.04 -38.10
CA GLY A 720 5.48 27.13 -37.00
C GLY A 720 4.01 27.14 -36.52
N THR A 721 3.69 26.21 -35.64
CA THR A 721 2.41 26.17 -34.91
C THR A 721 2.52 26.98 -33.63
N PRO A 722 1.48 27.73 -33.21
CA PRO A 722 1.50 28.45 -31.95
C PRO A 722 1.64 27.47 -30.79
N ASP A 723 2.53 27.78 -29.85
CA ASP A 723 2.63 27.05 -28.60
C ASP A 723 1.59 27.59 -27.61
N MET A 724 0.62 26.76 -27.27
CA MET A 724 -0.43 27.07 -26.30
C MET A 724 -0.09 26.53 -24.89
N HIS A 725 1.11 25.95 -24.74
CA HIS A 725 1.62 25.32 -23.53
C HIS A 725 0.60 24.36 -22.91
N VAL A 726 0.07 23.45 -23.74
CA VAL A 726 -0.89 22.45 -23.29
C VAL A 726 -0.18 21.46 -22.37
N ALA A 727 -0.74 21.24 -21.19
CA ALA A 727 -0.20 20.33 -20.19
C ALA A 727 -1.34 19.64 -19.41
N GLY A 728 -0.99 18.69 -18.55
CA GLY A 728 -1.94 18.01 -17.67
C GLY A 728 -2.43 16.69 -18.26
N ASN A 729 -2.45 15.66 -17.41
CA ASN A 729 -2.87 14.31 -17.77
C ASN A 729 -2.21 13.77 -19.06
N ASN A 730 -0.90 14.00 -19.24
CA ASN A 730 -0.13 13.64 -20.46
C ASN A 730 -0.56 14.34 -21.78
N SER A 731 -1.36 15.39 -21.71
CA SER A 731 -1.74 16.19 -22.88
C SER A 731 -0.61 17.11 -23.35
N TRP A 732 -0.48 17.28 -24.67
CA TRP A 732 0.50 18.18 -25.29
C TRP A 732 0.03 18.60 -26.69
N GLY A 733 0.27 19.85 -27.09
CA GLY A 733 -0.12 20.37 -28.40
C GLY A 733 -1.60 20.09 -28.75
N ASN A 734 -1.82 19.27 -29.79
CA ASN A 734 -3.15 18.87 -30.25
C ASN A 734 -3.57 17.46 -29.76
N HIS A 735 -2.76 16.81 -28.94
CA HIS A 735 -3.04 15.55 -28.25
C HIS A 735 -3.63 15.85 -26.87
N LEU A 736 -4.90 15.50 -26.67
CA LEU A 736 -5.68 15.91 -25.51
C LEU A 736 -6.21 14.68 -24.79
N VAL A 737 -5.90 14.53 -23.51
CA VAL A 737 -6.28 13.37 -22.71
C VAL A 737 -7.04 13.80 -21.46
N TRP A 738 -8.26 13.30 -21.30
CA TRP A 738 -9.07 13.45 -20.09
C TRP A 738 -9.23 12.11 -19.37
N PHE A 739 -9.44 12.18 -18.06
CA PHE A 739 -9.71 11.04 -17.21
C PHE A 739 -10.93 11.32 -16.32
N ALA A 740 -11.82 10.33 -16.21
CA ALA A 740 -12.90 10.28 -15.24
C ALA A 740 -12.83 8.98 -14.44
N ASP A 741 -13.10 9.07 -13.15
CA ASP A 741 -13.00 7.97 -12.22
C ASP A 741 -14.15 6.96 -12.40
N ARG A 742 -15.38 7.44 -12.57
CA ARG A 742 -16.59 6.62 -12.70
C ARG A 742 -17.64 7.21 -13.63
N SER A 743 -18.46 6.34 -14.18
CA SER A 743 -19.77 6.66 -14.78
C SER A 743 -20.76 5.53 -14.49
N ASP A 744 -22.05 5.86 -14.37
CA ASP A 744 -23.11 4.88 -14.17
C ASP A 744 -23.54 4.19 -15.48
N ALA A 745 -23.47 4.91 -16.60
CA ALA A 745 -23.86 4.40 -17.92
C ALA A 745 -23.24 5.23 -19.06
N ALA A 746 -23.63 6.50 -19.18
CA ALA A 746 -23.15 7.41 -20.22
C ALA A 746 -21.74 7.93 -19.92
N LEU A 747 -20.82 7.78 -20.87
CA LEU A 747 -19.46 8.30 -20.70
C LEU A 747 -19.47 9.83 -20.64
N PRO A 748 -18.60 10.44 -19.83
CA PRO A 748 -18.51 11.89 -19.74
C PRO A 748 -18.02 12.49 -21.08
N GLY A 749 -18.61 13.61 -21.48
CA GLY A 749 -18.20 14.31 -22.70
C GLY A 749 -16.99 15.22 -22.48
N ALA A 750 -16.14 15.33 -23.50
CA ALA A 750 -15.07 16.33 -23.58
C ALA A 750 -15.20 17.18 -24.86
N LEU A 751 -14.65 18.39 -24.81
CA LEU A 751 -14.73 19.40 -25.85
C LEU A 751 -13.38 20.08 -26.03
N ALA A 752 -12.94 20.19 -27.28
CA ALA A 752 -11.84 21.05 -27.67
C ALA A 752 -12.34 22.21 -28.55
N ILE A 753 -12.03 23.43 -28.14
CA ILE A 753 -12.32 24.66 -28.88
C ILE A 753 -11.07 25.00 -29.68
N SER A 754 -11.20 25.07 -31.00
CA SER A 754 -10.09 25.37 -31.90
C SER A 754 -10.49 26.30 -33.03
N ALA A 755 -9.51 26.94 -33.66
CA ALA A 755 -9.66 27.76 -34.85
C ALA A 755 -8.86 27.17 -36.03
N PRO A 756 -9.25 27.43 -37.28
CA PRO A 756 -8.40 27.14 -38.44
C PRO A 756 -7.04 27.84 -38.35
N MET A 757 -5.96 27.14 -38.71
CA MET A 757 -4.60 27.67 -38.60
C MET A 757 -4.37 28.98 -39.37
N TRP A 758 -5.08 29.20 -40.49
CA TRP A 758 -4.93 30.44 -41.27
C TRP A 758 -5.28 31.71 -40.46
N ILE A 759 -6.17 31.61 -39.45
CA ILE A 759 -6.52 32.74 -38.57
C ILE A 759 -5.28 33.15 -37.78
N TYR A 760 -4.56 32.19 -37.18
CA TYR A 760 -3.30 32.46 -36.50
C TYR A 760 -2.27 33.06 -37.47
N LYS A 761 -2.12 32.48 -38.67
CA LYS A 761 -1.17 32.97 -39.68
C LYS A 761 -1.44 34.41 -40.12
N ALA A 762 -2.72 34.79 -40.26
CA ALA A 762 -3.11 36.16 -40.57
C ALA A 762 -2.78 37.12 -39.41
N LEU A 763 -3.07 36.71 -38.16
CA LEU A 763 -2.78 37.51 -36.97
C LEU A 763 -1.27 37.74 -36.77
N ILE A 764 -0.45 36.70 -36.90
CA ILE A 764 1.00 36.81 -36.71
C ILE A 764 1.67 37.61 -37.84
N LEU A 765 1.15 37.53 -39.07
CA LEU A 765 1.59 38.37 -40.19
C LEU A 765 1.29 39.85 -39.94
N ALA A 766 0.06 40.16 -39.50
CA ALA A 766 -0.32 41.53 -39.13
C ALA A 766 0.55 42.07 -37.99
N TRP A 767 0.86 41.22 -37.01
CA TRP A 767 1.76 41.54 -35.91
C TRP A 767 3.20 41.81 -36.38
N ALA A 768 3.75 40.96 -37.25
CA ALA A 768 5.11 41.13 -37.77
C ALA A 768 5.26 42.44 -38.57
N LEU A 769 4.24 42.78 -39.36
CA LEU A 769 4.16 44.05 -40.09
C LEU A 769 4.11 45.24 -39.13
N TRP A 770 3.30 45.16 -38.07
CA TRP A 770 3.29 46.18 -37.02
C TRP A 770 4.66 46.32 -36.34
N LEU A 771 5.32 45.21 -35.99
CA LEU A 771 6.63 45.23 -35.34
C LEU A 771 7.70 45.90 -36.22
N SER A 772 7.66 45.66 -37.53
CA SER A 772 8.55 46.34 -38.49
C SER A 772 8.39 47.87 -38.44
N PHE A 773 7.14 48.37 -38.46
CA PHE A 773 6.87 49.81 -38.31
C PHE A 773 7.23 50.36 -36.93
N ALA A 774 7.08 49.55 -35.88
CA ALA A 774 7.47 49.93 -34.52
C ALA A 774 9.00 50.07 -34.40
N LEU A 775 9.77 49.16 -34.99
CA LEU A 775 11.24 49.21 -35.03
C LEU A 775 11.77 50.47 -35.71
N LEU A 776 11.11 50.97 -36.75
CA LEU A 776 11.48 52.24 -37.39
C LEU A 776 11.39 53.44 -36.43
N LYS A 777 10.57 53.35 -35.37
CA LYS A 777 10.49 54.38 -34.32
C LYS A 777 11.45 54.09 -33.17
N TRP A 778 11.64 52.82 -32.82
CA TRP A 778 12.48 52.42 -31.69
C TRP A 778 13.97 52.56 -32.00
N LEU A 779 14.41 52.24 -33.22
CA LEU A 779 15.83 52.33 -33.60
C LEU A 779 16.39 53.77 -33.50
N PRO A 780 15.75 54.81 -34.07
CA PRO A 780 16.21 56.19 -33.87
C PRO A 780 16.21 56.61 -32.40
N TRP A 781 15.21 56.18 -31.62
CA TRP A 781 15.16 56.45 -30.19
C TRP A 781 16.33 55.77 -29.45
N THR A 782 16.61 54.50 -29.73
CA THR A 782 17.76 53.79 -29.13
C THR A 782 19.09 54.46 -29.48
N TRP A 783 19.24 54.93 -30.71
CA TRP A 783 20.42 55.68 -31.14
C TRP A 783 20.55 57.02 -30.40
N GLN A 784 19.45 57.75 -30.21
CA GLN A 784 19.45 58.99 -29.42
C GLN A 784 19.84 58.75 -27.97
N CYS A 785 19.33 57.68 -27.34
CA CYS A 785 19.71 57.30 -25.97
C CYS A 785 21.20 56.90 -25.88
N PHE A 786 21.71 56.19 -26.89
CA PHE A 786 23.11 55.76 -26.96
C PHE A 786 24.09 56.93 -27.18
N ALA A 787 23.76 57.87 -28.07
CA ALA A 787 24.62 58.98 -28.47
C ALA A 787 24.65 60.15 -27.47
N ARG A 788 23.72 60.19 -26.49
CA ARG A 788 23.71 61.22 -25.44
C ARG A 788 24.94 61.06 -24.54
N GLU A 789 25.66 62.15 -24.31
CA GLU A 789 26.92 62.23 -23.54
C GLU A 789 28.17 61.66 -24.25
N GLY A 790 28.09 61.40 -25.56
CA GLY A 790 29.21 60.96 -26.39
C GLY A 790 29.34 59.45 -26.55
N PHE A 791 30.03 59.02 -27.60
CA PHE A 791 30.10 57.61 -28.02
C PHE A 791 31.05 56.78 -27.14
N PHE A 792 32.30 57.22 -26.97
CA PHE A 792 33.30 56.60 -26.11
C PHE A 792 34.12 57.68 -25.42
N ARG A 793 34.48 57.47 -24.14
CA ARG A 793 35.32 58.39 -23.37
C ARG A 793 36.78 57.97 -23.48
N SER A 794 37.66 58.94 -23.73
CA SER A 794 39.10 58.76 -23.57
C SER A 794 39.49 58.87 -22.10
N ARG A 795 40.63 58.27 -21.72
CA ARG A 795 41.17 58.39 -20.37
C ARG A 795 41.61 59.85 -20.17
N SER A 796 40.89 60.62 -19.35
CA SER A 796 41.32 61.98 -18.98
C SER A 796 42.62 61.89 -18.17
N GLN A 797 43.72 62.43 -18.72
CA GLN A 797 44.91 62.76 -17.92
C GLN A 797 44.51 63.79 -16.87
N GLY A 798 44.79 63.48 -15.60
CA GLY A 798 44.58 64.42 -14.50
C GLY A 798 45.37 65.71 -14.71
N GLN A 799 44.77 66.81 -14.27
CA GLN A 799 45.41 68.10 -14.04
C GLN A 799 46.78 67.93 -13.38
N ASN A 800 47.83 68.44 -14.05
CA ASN A 800 49.05 68.98 -13.46
C ASN A 800 49.55 70.06 -14.43
N ALA A 801 48.91 71.22 -14.36
CA ALA A 801 49.40 72.45 -14.97
C ALA A 801 49.08 73.60 -14.00
N VAL A 802 49.80 73.63 -12.89
CA VAL A 802 49.95 74.81 -12.02
C VAL A 802 51.43 74.85 -11.62
N GLU A 803 52.01 76.04 -11.75
CA GLU A 803 53.37 76.47 -11.39
C GLU A 803 54.52 76.19 -12.36
N ALA A 804 54.60 77.05 -13.39
CA ALA A 804 55.88 77.51 -13.95
C ALA A 804 55.72 78.95 -14.50
N SER A 805 55.67 79.93 -13.60
CA SER A 805 56.06 81.33 -13.86
C SER A 805 56.26 82.07 -12.53
N GLY A 806 57.52 82.18 -12.10
CA GLY A 806 57.95 82.86 -10.89
C GLY A 806 59.48 82.78 -10.78
N ASP A 807 60.13 83.80 -11.34
CA ASP A 807 61.56 84.11 -11.50
C ASP A 807 62.37 83.35 -12.57
#